data_AF-A0A9P3B9S7-F1
#
_entry.id   AF-A0A9P3B9S7-F1
#
_cell.length_a   1.000
_cell.length_b   1.000
_cell.length_c   1.000
_cell.angle_alpha   90.00
_cell.angle_beta   90.00
_cell.angle_gamma   90.00
#
_symmetry.space_group_name_H-M   'P 1'
#
loop_
_entity.id
_entity.type
_entity.pdbx_description
1 polymer ?
#
loop_
_entity_poly.entity_id
_entity_poly.type
_entity_poly.pdbx_seq_one_letter_code
_entity_poly.pdbx_strand_id
1 'polypeptide(L)'
;MSNHTHHEDTLSYSGVENTSNGLSIGFANGSRSARSAAEDDASSLSSSQPALTAAAGIQESCLLRYFIEEVSPWFDHCDDRRHFQLVVPGRAQHCPTLRYAIFAVSARHLCRLPQYKTSRGILYGGQLLSHLQTSSAFEYMLKCIPGLAEFPNIQDPTHQENIMAAAVILRQYEEMEEETGEGRGRIEAEYYDDERVNFLAVTQRIIDSMIASPLDHSLATAAYWIVIRQEIYYALTRETVPHLRFDSDRWRNASIANNMIMFVGKVAQWRWGQKRPNEWTRLKLDEQKLVHESLGEMEPILELKADRAKGQIFPTIWYSFDVQATAVQHFQLAQMILTAENPQLENANRAAHRKAEAQVRSIVLNLCGIALNHLRVQPCLVNAVIAITLYGDYFTDHEEREALVGIINRTRDLHQPTVQRYEAYETGPAVPVGPLGTVIVTGAAGGLGQAVAEKVAQHRGAYDCLFTVRNKSSPRAQQLHQFDGCNAKQIRTPEVDLSRLDSVRAFASEVNAEVKSGVLAPIRALILNAAVVYETGELRFTRGDGEQSFEMTFAVNYHYLANFLLTLLLLGSFDTELGRIVYVSSWTYDPDLPLNKGHNPEKLPWEPEQLARPTAKISPGDEKNDTMRRYGASKLCQVMFM
;
A
#
# COMPACT_ATOMS: atom_id res chain seq x y z
N MET A 1 31.08 -53.50 46.62
CA MET A 1 32.37 -53.77 45.96
C MET A 1 32.71 -52.51 45.15
N SER A 2 33.35 -51.51 45.76
CA SER A 2 34.83 -51.27 45.74
C SER A 2 35.29 -50.85 44.32
N ASN A 3 35.92 -49.70 44.01
CA ASN A 3 36.81 -48.74 44.70
C ASN A 3 36.76 -47.37 43.94
N HIS A 4 36.86 -46.21 44.60
CA HIS A 4 38.04 -45.28 44.67
C HIS A 4 38.92 -45.20 43.39
N THR A 5 39.27 -44.03 42.85
CA THR A 5 40.23 -43.05 43.43
C THR A 5 40.20 -41.63 42.80
N HIS A 6 40.60 -40.65 43.62
CA HIS A 6 40.96 -39.25 43.36
C HIS A 6 42.11 -39.04 42.34
N HIS A 7 42.19 -37.84 41.75
CA HIS A 7 43.37 -36.97 41.84
C HIS A 7 43.02 -35.49 41.55
N GLU A 8 43.27 -34.64 42.55
CA GLU A 8 43.54 -33.21 42.39
C GLU A 8 44.98 -33.04 41.88
N ASP A 9 45.26 -31.92 41.18
CA ASP A 9 46.47 -31.17 41.43
C ASP A 9 46.35 -29.69 41.02
N THR A 10 47.09 -28.88 41.75
CA THR A 10 46.98 -27.43 41.97
C THR A 10 48.21 -26.72 41.37
N LEU A 11 48.20 -25.38 41.37
CA LEU A 11 49.35 -24.43 41.26
C LEU A 11 49.70 -23.98 39.83
N SER A 12 50.05 -22.73 39.51
CA SER A 12 50.39 -21.55 40.32
C SER A 12 50.50 -20.29 39.43
N TYR A 13 50.31 -19.15 40.08
CA TYR A 13 50.58 -17.76 39.72
C TYR A 13 52.00 -17.46 39.19
N SER A 14 52.14 -16.56 38.21
CA SER A 14 53.16 -15.49 38.17
C SER A 14 52.90 -14.49 37.04
N GLY A 15 52.95 -13.19 37.37
CA GLY A 15 52.98 -12.09 36.41
C GLY A 15 54.40 -11.66 36.04
N VAL A 16 54.49 -10.71 35.10
CA VAL A 16 55.29 -9.46 35.12
C VAL A 16 55.41 -8.92 33.68
N GLU A 17 55.07 -7.62 33.55
CA GLU A 17 55.55 -6.50 32.71
C GLU A 17 56.63 -6.80 31.62
N ASN A 18 56.86 -6.05 30.52
CA ASN A 18 56.69 -4.67 30.04
C ASN A 18 57.25 -4.73 28.57
N THR A 19 56.83 -4.03 27.51
CA THR A 19 57.16 -2.64 27.15
C THR A 19 56.66 -2.30 25.71
N SER A 20 56.03 -1.14 25.59
CA SER A 20 56.41 0.03 24.73
C SER A 20 56.04 0.16 23.24
N ASN A 21 55.49 1.37 22.97
CA ASN A 21 55.41 2.20 21.76
C ASN A 21 53.98 2.30 21.20
N GLY A 22 53.23 3.40 21.30
CA GLY A 22 53.58 4.80 21.57
C GLY A 22 53.15 5.64 20.38
N LEU A 23 52.15 6.52 20.55
CA LEU A 23 52.04 7.87 19.98
C LEU A 23 50.74 8.56 20.47
N SER A 24 50.92 9.43 21.47
CA SER A 24 49.96 10.43 21.95
C SER A 24 49.99 11.68 21.08
N ILE A 25 48.94 12.52 21.21
CA ILE A 25 48.93 14.00 21.38
C ILE A 25 47.48 14.45 21.02
N GLY A 26 46.71 15.23 21.77
CA GLY A 26 46.93 15.94 23.04
C GLY A 26 45.79 16.97 23.19
N PHE A 27 45.08 16.92 24.32
CA PHE A 27 44.17 17.98 24.77
C PHE A 27 44.96 19.02 25.59
N ALA A 28 44.65 20.30 25.43
CA ALA A 28 45.13 21.35 26.31
C ALA A 28 44.03 22.37 26.64
N ASN A 29 43.83 22.54 27.95
CA ASN A 29 43.00 23.55 28.61
C ASN A 29 43.72 24.91 28.70
N GLY A 30 42.95 26.00 28.83
CA GLY A 30 43.46 27.31 29.24
C GLY A 30 42.36 28.29 29.66
N SER A 31 42.27 28.54 30.96
CA SER A 31 41.35 29.46 31.67
C SER A 31 41.80 30.93 31.71
N ARG A 32 40.88 31.90 31.85
CA ARG A 32 40.75 32.88 32.97
C ARG A 32 39.82 34.09 32.72
N SER A 33 38.97 34.38 33.73
CA SER A 33 38.58 35.70 34.31
C SER A 33 37.71 36.69 33.48
N ALA A 34 36.75 37.49 33.98
CA ALA A 34 35.91 37.62 35.18
C ALA A 34 34.89 38.79 34.96
N ARG A 35 33.78 38.79 35.72
CA ARG A 35 32.96 39.93 36.24
C ARG A 35 31.47 40.05 35.82
N SER A 36 30.63 39.87 36.86
CA SER A 36 29.38 40.56 37.26
C SER A 36 28.35 41.04 36.23
N ALA A 37 27.12 40.52 36.33
CA ALA A 37 25.97 41.26 36.89
C ALA A 37 24.77 40.30 37.02
N ALA A 38 24.25 40.16 38.23
CA ALA A 38 22.93 39.61 38.51
C ALA A 38 22.04 40.77 39.00
N GLU A 39 20.72 40.55 38.90
CA GLU A 39 19.60 41.35 39.44
C GLU A 39 19.01 42.39 38.48
N ASP A 40 17.97 41.98 37.73
CA ASP A 40 16.57 42.40 37.99
C ASP A 40 15.67 41.95 36.82
N ASP A 41 14.89 40.87 37.02
CA ASP A 41 13.52 40.72 36.51
C ASP A 41 12.94 39.36 36.94
N ALA A 42 12.50 39.29 38.19
CA ALA A 42 11.80 38.13 38.75
C ALA A 42 10.38 38.53 39.17
N SER A 43 9.49 38.71 38.20
CA SER A 43 8.04 38.58 38.41
C SER A 43 7.25 38.64 37.10
N SER A 44 6.93 37.48 36.49
CA SER A 44 5.71 37.32 35.63
C SER A 44 5.52 35.94 34.95
N LEU A 45 6.19 34.85 35.36
CA LEU A 45 6.01 33.54 34.68
C LEU A 45 5.90 32.37 35.67
N SER A 46 4.77 32.18 36.35
CA SER A 46 4.51 30.91 37.06
C SER A 46 3.04 30.51 37.26
N SER A 47 2.09 30.91 36.40
CA SER A 47 0.68 30.53 36.56
C SER A 47 0.12 29.56 35.51
N SER A 48 0.88 29.14 34.49
CA SER A 48 0.37 28.31 33.38
C SER A 48 0.75 26.82 33.41
N GLN A 49 1.72 26.39 34.23
CA GLN A 49 2.21 25.00 34.24
C GLN A 49 1.29 23.92 34.85
N PRO A 50 0.51 24.17 35.93
CA PRO A 50 -0.30 23.11 36.56
C PRO A 50 -1.47 22.62 35.70
N ALA A 51 -2.04 23.51 34.88
CA ALA A 51 -3.19 23.19 34.02
C ALA A 51 -2.77 22.35 32.81
N LEU A 52 -1.59 22.62 32.23
CA LEU A 52 -1.03 21.85 31.11
C LEU A 52 -0.66 20.42 31.51
N THR A 53 -0.09 20.21 32.71
CA THR A 53 0.22 18.86 33.22
C THR A 53 -1.03 18.08 33.60
N ALA A 54 -2.04 18.73 34.19
CA ALA A 54 -3.34 18.11 34.45
C ALA A 54 -4.08 17.74 33.16
N ALA A 55 -4.07 18.62 32.15
CA ALA A 55 -4.68 18.36 30.84
C ALA A 55 -3.97 17.23 30.08
N ALA A 56 -2.63 17.19 30.10
CA ALA A 56 -1.86 16.09 29.56
C ALA A 56 -2.19 14.75 30.27
N GLY A 57 -2.35 14.77 31.60
CA GLY A 57 -2.77 13.60 32.37
C GLY A 57 -4.16 13.08 32.02
N ILE A 58 -5.12 13.97 31.76
CA ILE A 58 -6.48 13.59 31.31
C ILE A 58 -6.43 12.96 29.91
N GLN A 59 -5.69 13.57 28.98
CA GLN A 59 -5.54 13.05 27.62
C GLN A 59 -4.94 11.65 27.62
N GLU A 60 -3.80 11.46 28.28
CA GLU A 60 -3.12 10.18 28.36
C GLU A 60 -3.99 9.10 29.04
N SER A 61 -4.76 9.48 30.07
CA SER A 61 -5.72 8.58 30.71
C SER A 61 -6.86 8.16 29.77
N CYS A 62 -7.37 9.09 28.96
CA CYS A 62 -8.38 8.78 27.96
C CYS A 62 -7.82 7.86 26.86
N LEU A 63 -6.59 8.09 26.40
CA LEU A 63 -5.92 7.23 25.42
C LEU A 63 -5.67 5.82 25.97
N LEU A 64 -5.22 5.70 27.21
CA LEU A 64 -5.06 4.39 27.87
C LEU A 64 -6.40 3.65 27.97
N ARG A 65 -7.45 4.35 28.39
CA ARG A 65 -8.78 3.77 28.51
C ARG A 65 -9.32 3.33 27.14
N TYR A 66 -9.16 4.16 26.13
CA TYR A 66 -9.55 3.84 24.75
C TYR A 66 -8.83 2.61 24.22
N PHE A 67 -7.54 2.46 24.51
CA PHE A 67 -6.80 1.24 24.18
C PHE A 67 -7.44 -0.01 24.82
N ILE A 68 -7.74 0.05 26.12
CA ILE A 68 -8.31 -1.09 26.86
C ILE A 68 -9.69 -1.49 26.32
N GLU A 69 -10.54 -0.51 26.03
CA GLU A 69 -11.93 -0.74 25.64
C GLU A 69 -12.07 -1.07 24.15
N GLU A 70 -11.35 -0.36 23.28
CA GLU A 70 -11.62 -0.37 21.83
C GLU A 70 -10.51 -1.00 20.99
N VAL A 71 -9.23 -0.85 21.36
CA VAL A 71 -8.08 -1.30 20.52
C VAL A 71 -7.55 -2.67 20.93
N SER A 72 -7.39 -2.93 22.23
CA SER A 72 -6.87 -4.19 22.77
C SER A 72 -7.64 -5.45 22.32
N PRO A 73 -8.99 -5.43 22.13
CA PRO A 73 -9.70 -6.59 21.62
C PRO A 73 -9.24 -7.06 20.24
N TRP A 74 -8.67 -6.17 19.42
CA TRP A 74 -8.17 -6.53 18.09
C TRP A 74 -6.92 -7.40 18.16
N PHE A 75 -6.15 -7.27 19.23
CA PHE A 75 -4.97 -8.09 19.49
C PHE A 75 -5.35 -9.43 20.16
N ASP A 76 -6.34 -9.38 21.06
CA ASP A 76 -6.66 -10.48 21.98
C ASP A 76 -7.68 -11.51 21.44
N HIS A 77 -8.23 -11.34 20.24
CA HIS A 77 -9.31 -12.22 19.72
C HIS A 77 -8.93 -13.71 19.50
N CYS A 78 -7.65 -14.08 19.66
CA CYS A 78 -7.21 -15.48 19.76
C CYS A 78 -6.30 -15.72 20.98
N ASP A 79 -6.48 -14.89 22.02
CA ASP A 79 -5.77 -14.98 23.30
C ASP A 79 -6.78 -14.99 24.45
N ASP A 80 -7.06 -16.20 24.96
CA ASP A 80 -8.03 -16.40 26.05
C ASP A 80 -7.66 -15.64 27.34
N ARG A 81 -6.37 -15.33 27.52
CA ARG A 81 -5.87 -14.58 28.68
C ARG A 81 -5.91 -13.07 28.48
N ARG A 82 -6.23 -12.61 27.27
CA ARG A 82 -6.39 -11.21 26.89
C ARG A 82 -5.23 -10.34 27.39
N HIS A 83 -4.00 -10.71 27.02
CA HIS A 83 -2.80 -10.08 27.55
C HIS A 83 -2.73 -8.58 27.19
N PHE A 84 -3.20 -8.17 26.00
CA PHE A 84 -3.18 -6.77 25.61
C PHE A 84 -4.23 -5.94 26.35
N GLN A 85 -5.37 -6.52 26.74
CA GLN A 85 -6.39 -5.87 27.54
C GLN A 85 -6.05 -5.84 29.04
N LEU A 86 -5.50 -6.93 29.58
CA LEU A 86 -5.39 -7.15 31.03
C LEU A 86 -3.97 -6.96 31.59
N VAL A 87 -2.93 -7.24 30.81
CA VAL A 87 -1.53 -7.23 31.28
C VAL A 87 -0.78 -5.99 30.79
N VAL A 88 -0.85 -5.71 29.49
CA VAL A 88 -0.14 -4.60 28.83
C VAL A 88 -0.40 -3.23 29.49
N PRO A 89 -1.64 -2.84 29.85
CA PRO A 89 -1.90 -1.54 30.48
C PRO A 89 -1.23 -1.39 31.85
N GLY A 90 -1.18 -2.48 32.63
CA GLY A 90 -0.47 -2.51 33.92
C GLY A 90 1.05 -2.40 33.74
N ARG A 91 1.61 -3.08 32.74
CA ARG A 91 3.04 -3.00 32.43
C ARG A 91 3.45 -1.64 31.85
N ALA A 92 2.57 -0.97 31.10
CA ALA A 92 2.79 0.38 30.58
C ALA A 92 3.00 1.44 31.68
N GLN A 93 2.52 1.21 32.90
CA GLN A 93 2.81 2.09 34.05
C GLN A 93 4.29 2.10 34.45
N HIS A 94 5.04 1.07 34.05
CA HIS A 94 6.45 0.90 34.41
C HIS A 94 7.38 0.86 33.19
N CYS A 95 6.83 0.81 31.97
CA CYS A 95 7.58 0.80 30.72
C CYS A 95 7.15 2.00 29.84
N PRO A 96 7.98 3.07 29.73
CA PRO A 96 7.66 4.25 28.93
C PRO A 96 7.41 3.94 27.45
N THR A 97 8.25 3.09 26.84
CA THR A 97 8.09 2.71 25.42
C THR A 97 6.75 2.04 25.16
N LEU A 98 6.34 1.10 26.00
CA LEU A 98 5.03 0.44 25.88
C LEU A 98 3.88 1.42 26.09
N ARG A 99 4.02 2.35 27.03
CA ARG A 99 3.02 3.40 27.27
C ARG A 99 2.83 4.31 26.07
N TYR A 100 3.92 4.81 25.49
CA TYR A 100 3.84 5.69 24.35
C TYR A 100 3.37 4.97 23.08
N ALA A 101 3.66 3.68 22.94
CA ALA A 101 3.09 2.84 21.88
C ALA A 101 1.56 2.77 21.97
N ILE A 102 1.02 2.53 23.18
CA ILE A 102 -0.41 2.55 23.45
C ILE A 102 -1.02 3.91 23.08
N PHE A 103 -0.37 5.01 23.47
CA PHE A 103 -0.87 6.35 23.17
C PHE A 103 -0.81 6.67 21.68
N ALA A 104 0.24 6.25 20.97
CA ALA A 104 0.39 6.46 19.54
C ALA A 104 -0.75 5.80 18.75
N VAL A 105 -0.97 4.49 18.95
CA VAL A 105 -2.05 3.76 18.24
C VAL A 105 -3.44 4.29 18.61
N SER A 106 -3.65 4.62 19.89
CA SER A 106 -4.95 5.09 20.38
C SER A 106 -5.26 6.48 19.85
N ALA A 107 -4.29 7.40 19.88
CA ALA A 107 -4.43 8.73 19.33
C ALA A 107 -4.72 8.65 17.83
N ARG A 108 -3.98 7.82 17.09
CA ARG A 108 -4.18 7.62 15.65
C ARG A 108 -5.60 7.16 15.34
N HIS A 109 -6.05 6.10 16.00
CA HIS A 109 -7.37 5.53 15.74
C HIS A 109 -8.50 6.46 16.20
N LEU A 110 -8.40 7.03 17.41
CA LEU A 110 -9.43 7.92 17.96
C LEU A 110 -9.60 9.19 17.11
N CYS A 111 -8.51 9.77 16.60
CA CYS A 111 -8.55 10.93 15.70
C CYS A 111 -9.19 10.64 14.33
N ARG A 112 -9.30 9.38 13.92
CA ARG A 112 -9.92 9.00 12.63
C ARG A 112 -11.44 8.98 12.73
N LEU A 113 -11.99 8.61 13.87
CA LEU A 113 -13.41 8.35 14.05
C LEU A 113 -14.26 9.63 14.14
N PRO A 114 -15.19 9.86 13.18
CA PRO A 114 -16.04 11.05 13.17
C PRO A 114 -16.92 11.19 14.41
N GLN A 115 -17.37 10.07 15.01
CA GLN A 115 -18.26 10.12 16.18
C GLN A 115 -17.65 10.80 17.41
N TYR A 116 -16.31 10.87 17.50
CA TYR A 116 -15.61 11.52 18.60
C TYR A 116 -15.16 12.95 18.27
N LYS A 117 -15.34 13.42 17.03
CA LYS A 117 -14.94 14.77 16.61
C LYS A 117 -16.00 15.81 16.97
N THR A 118 -15.56 16.91 17.57
CA THR A 118 -16.38 18.10 17.83
C THR A 118 -15.69 19.35 17.30
N SER A 119 -16.41 20.48 17.20
CA SER A 119 -15.83 21.77 16.80
C SER A 119 -14.73 22.29 17.73
N ARG A 120 -14.62 21.75 18.95
CA ARG A 120 -13.63 22.16 19.97
C ARG A 120 -12.51 21.14 20.19
N GLY A 121 -12.47 20.06 19.40
CA GLY A 121 -11.52 18.96 19.56
C GLY A 121 -12.23 17.60 19.73
N ILE A 122 -11.50 16.61 20.23
CA ILE A 122 -12.00 15.23 20.36
C ILE A 122 -12.69 15.06 21.72
N LEU A 123 -13.88 14.46 21.74
CA LEU A 123 -14.62 14.17 22.97
C LEU A 123 -14.65 12.66 23.20
N TYR A 124 -14.04 12.20 24.30
CA TYR A 124 -14.06 10.78 24.69
C TYR A 124 -14.44 10.64 26.17
N GLY A 125 -15.38 9.75 26.49
CA GLY A 125 -15.79 9.51 27.88
C GLY A 125 -16.28 10.77 28.62
N GLY A 126 -16.84 11.74 27.89
CA GLY A 126 -17.25 13.04 28.45
C GLY A 126 -16.12 14.04 28.70
N GLN A 127 -14.87 13.70 28.37
CA GLN A 127 -13.70 14.57 28.49
C GLN A 127 -13.32 15.16 27.14
N LEU A 128 -13.15 16.50 27.09
CA LEU A 128 -12.72 17.21 25.88
C LEU A 128 -11.18 17.21 25.81
N LEU A 129 -10.66 16.53 24.78
CA LEU A 129 -9.23 16.42 24.47
C LEU A 129 -8.85 17.52 23.46
N SER A 130 -8.83 18.77 23.91
CA SER A 130 -8.56 19.94 23.04
C SER A 130 -7.13 19.99 22.50
N HIS A 131 -6.19 19.29 23.14
CA HIS A 131 -4.78 19.23 22.73
C HIS A 131 -4.45 18.02 21.86
N LEU A 132 -5.38 17.08 21.68
CA LEU A 132 -5.16 15.91 20.85
C LEU A 132 -5.30 16.31 19.38
N GLN A 133 -4.17 16.38 18.70
CA GLN A 133 -4.06 16.72 17.28
C GLN A 133 -3.70 15.46 16.49
N THR A 134 -3.86 15.49 15.16
CA THR A 134 -3.40 14.39 14.29
C THR A 134 -1.90 14.13 14.45
N SER A 135 -1.09 15.17 14.69
CA SER A 135 0.36 15.06 14.93
C SER A 135 0.73 14.40 16.26
N SER A 136 -0.16 14.43 17.27
CA SER A 136 0.14 13.90 18.60
C SER A 136 0.46 12.40 18.57
N ALA A 137 -0.16 11.65 17.66
CA ALA A 137 0.09 10.23 17.49
C ALA A 137 1.54 9.96 17.04
N PHE A 138 2.04 10.77 16.10
CA PHE A 138 3.43 10.71 15.63
C PHE A 138 4.42 11.11 16.74
N GLU A 139 4.12 12.14 17.53
CA GLU A 139 4.94 12.54 18.67
C GLU A 139 5.10 11.43 19.72
N TYR A 140 4.02 10.69 20.02
CA TYR A 140 4.11 9.53 20.90
C TYR A 140 4.93 8.39 20.28
N MET A 141 4.80 8.14 18.98
CA MET A 141 5.61 7.15 18.28
C MET A 141 7.11 7.47 18.39
N LEU A 142 7.51 8.74 18.15
CA LEU A 142 8.92 9.15 18.25
C LEU A 142 9.51 8.89 19.64
N LYS A 143 8.71 9.04 20.71
CA LYS A 143 9.14 8.74 22.09
C LYS A 143 9.43 7.26 22.33
N CYS A 144 9.01 6.36 21.45
CA CYS A 144 9.29 4.94 21.55
C CYS A 144 10.69 4.56 21.02
N ILE A 145 11.25 5.36 20.10
CA ILE A 145 12.49 5.03 19.37
C ILE A 145 13.66 4.68 20.29
N PRO A 146 13.97 5.44 21.37
CA PRO A 146 15.11 5.11 22.22
C PRO A 146 15.02 3.71 22.84
N GLY A 147 13.85 3.33 23.37
CA GLY A 147 13.68 2.02 23.99
C GLY A 147 13.64 0.86 22.99
N LEU A 148 13.24 1.11 21.73
CA LEU A 148 13.34 0.11 20.65
C LEU A 148 14.80 -0.09 20.23
N ALA A 149 15.59 0.99 20.16
CA ALA A 149 17.00 0.93 19.81
C ALA A 149 17.83 0.18 20.88
N GLU A 150 17.43 0.26 22.15
CA GLU A 150 18.08 -0.44 23.26
C GLU A 150 17.77 -1.94 23.30
N PHE A 151 16.78 -2.43 22.55
CA PHE A 151 16.28 -3.81 22.61
C PHE A 151 17.37 -4.90 22.61
N PRO A 152 18.38 -4.86 21.72
CA PRO A 152 19.43 -5.89 21.68
C PRO A 152 20.27 -5.99 22.96
N ASN A 153 20.29 -4.92 23.76
CA ASN A 153 21.10 -4.83 24.98
C ASN A 153 20.31 -5.20 26.25
N ILE A 154 18.98 -5.34 26.15
CA ILE A 154 18.12 -5.67 27.28
C ILE A 154 18.33 -7.13 27.68
N GLN A 155 18.66 -7.37 28.94
CA GLN A 155 18.82 -8.73 29.50
C GLN A 155 17.61 -9.18 30.32
N ASP A 156 16.79 -8.26 30.83
CA ASP A 156 15.58 -8.60 31.58
C ASP A 156 14.49 -9.15 30.64
N PRO A 157 14.04 -10.41 30.80
CA PRO A 157 13.01 -11.00 29.96
C PRO A 157 11.68 -10.24 30.02
N THR A 158 11.31 -9.69 31.17
CA THR A 158 10.04 -8.95 31.31
C THR A 158 10.10 -7.65 30.52
N HIS A 159 11.24 -6.95 30.58
CA HIS A 159 11.45 -5.75 29.78
C HIS A 159 11.51 -6.06 28.28
N GLN A 160 12.16 -7.16 27.86
CA GLN A 160 12.11 -7.62 26.46
C GLN A 160 10.68 -7.84 25.98
N GLU A 161 9.85 -8.55 26.76
CA GLU A 161 8.43 -8.77 26.44
C GLU A 161 7.65 -7.46 26.27
N ASN A 162 7.94 -6.45 27.10
CA ASN A 162 7.28 -5.15 27.01
C ASN A 162 7.65 -4.42 25.72
N ILE A 163 8.92 -4.49 25.32
CA ILE A 163 9.40 -3.88 24.07
C ILE A 163 8.86 -4.65 22.86
N MET A 164 8.75 -5.97 22.93
CA MET A 164 8.09 -6.79 21.91
C MET A 164 6.62 -6.41 21.73
N ALA A 165 5.86 -6.30 22.83
CA ALA A 165 4.47 -5.86 22.78
C ALA A 165 4.33 -4.42 22.23
N ALA A 166 5.26 -3.52 22.58
CA ALA A 166 5.31 -2.18 22.03
C ALA A 166 5.53 -2.20 20.51
N ALA A 167 6.47 -3.02 20.02
CA ALA A 167 6.74 -3.18 18.59
C ALA A 167 5.50 -3.65 17.82
N VAL A 168 4.76 -4.62 18.36
CA VAL A 168 3.51 -5.12 17.77
C VAL A 168 2.42 -4.05 17.68
N ILE A 169 2.27 -3.25 18.75
CA ILE A 169 1.31 -2.13 18.78
C ILE A 169 1.70 -1.06 17.76
N LEU A 170 2.99 -0.77 17.65
CA LEU A 170 3.48 0.27 16.74
C LEU A 170 3.40 -0.16 15.28
N ARG A 171 3.55 -1.46 14.99
CA ARG A 171 3.24 -2.01 13.67
C ARG A 171 1.77 -1.79 13.30
N GLN A 172 0.85 -1.96 14.25
CA GLN A 172 -0.57 -1.65 14.03
C GLN A 172 -0.81 -0.15 13.77
N TYR A 173 -0.06 0.73 14.45
CA TYR A 173 -0.07 2.16 14.19
C TYR A 173 0.42 2.50 12.77
N GLU A 174 1.48 1.86 12.29
CA GLU A 174 2.01 2.07 10.94
C GLU A 174 1.03 1.61 9.87
N GLU A 175 0.42 0.44 10.05
CA GLU A 175 -0.64 -0.06 9.17
C GLU A 175 -1.75 0.99 9.02
N MET A 176 -2.16 1.63 10.12
CA MET A 176 -3.13 2.73 10.08
C MET A 176 -2.63 4.01 9.40
N GLU A 177 -1.32 4.29 9.35
CA GLU A 177 -0.76 5.46 8.67
C GLU A 177 -0.61 5.25 7.16
N GLU A 178 -0.17 4.07 6.73
CA GLU A 178 0.06 3.77 5.31
C GLU A 178 -1.20 3.95 4.44
N GLU A 179 -2.41 3.72 4.99
CA GLU A 179 -3.67 3.90 4.25
C GLU A 179 -4.38 5.22 4.55
N THR A 180 -3.66 6.29 4.92
CA THR A 180 -4.26 7.63 4.97
C THR A 180 -4.04 8.42 3.68
N GLY A 181 -3.13 8.00 2.81
CA GLY A 181 -2.67 8.82 1.68
C GLY A 181 -2.02 10.16 2.09
N GLU A 182 -2.09 10.54 3.37
CA GLU A 182 -1.31 11.61 4.01
C GLU A 182 0.16 11.19 4.16
N GLY A 183 0.41 9.88 4.18
CA GLY A 183 1.65 9.31 3.69
C GLY A 183 1.68 9.45 2.16
N ARG A 184 2.30 10.54 1.69
CA ARG A 184 2.75 10.78 0.30
C ARG A 184 2.66 9.51 -0.56
N GLY A 185 1.83 9.56 -1.60
CA GLY A 185 1.56 8.44 -2.49
C GLY A 185 2.83 7.65 -2.85
N ARG A 186 2.68 6.34 -3.01
CA ARG A 186 3.72 5.31 -3.26
C ARG A 186 4.88 5.66 -4.21
N ILE A 187 4.83 6.77 -4.94
CA ILE A 187 5.89 7.27 -5.81
C ILE A 187 6.94 8.10 -5.04
N GLU A 188 6.61 8.71 -3.90
CA GLU A 188 7.58 9.49 -3.10
C GLU A 188 8.27 8.69 -1.99
N ALA A 189 7.83 7.47 -1.71
CA ALA A 189 8.45 6.62 -0.68
C ALA A 189 9.85 6.11 -1.07
N GLU A 190 10.21 6.13 -2.36
CA GLU A 190 11.55 5.76 -2.85
C GLU A 190 12.52 6.96 -2.97
N TYR A 191 12.06 8.20 -2.73
CA TYR A 191 12.88 9.42 -2.92
C TYR A 191 13.35 10.10 -1.61
N TYR A 192 12.97 9.59 -0.44
CA TYR A 192 13.46 10.07 0.87
C TYR A 192 13.88 8.89 1.76
N ASP A 193 14.88 8.11 1.35
CA ASP A 193 15.34 6.93 2.10
C ASP A 193 16.54 7.20 3.04
N ASP A 194 17.00 8.46 3.20
CA ASP A 194 18.21 8.71 4.01
C ASP A 194 17.96 9.28 5.43
N GLU A 195 16.74 9.70 5.78
CA GLU A 195 16.44 10.24 7.12
C GLU A 195 15.11 9.80 7.77
N ARG A 196 14.44 8.78 7.23
CA ARG A 196 13.36 8.10 7.98
C ARG A 196 13.98 6.89 8.70
N VAL A 197 13.94 6.89 10.03
CA VAL A 197 14.14 5.65 10.79
C VAL A 197 13.09 4.68 10.27
N ASN A 198 13.52 3.68 9.48
CA ASN A 198 12.65 2.63 8.96
C ASN A 198 12.20 1.80 10.15
N PHE A 199 11.15 2.28 10.80
CA PHE A 199 10.64 1.77 12.05
C PHE A 199 10.07 0.36 11.86
N LEU A 200 9.62 0.04 10.64
CA LEU A 200 9.35 -1.32 10.18
C LEU A 200 10.61 -2.22 10.21
N ALA A 201 11.77 -1.73 9.79
CA ALA A 201 13.02 -2.51 9.90
C ALA A 201 13.46 -2.73 11.36
N VAL A 202 13.22 -1.75 12.25
CA VAL A 202 13.52 -1.87 13.69
C VAL A 202 12.56 -2.86 14.37
N THR A 203 11.26 -2.73 14.13
CA THR A 203 10.24 -3.66 14.64
C THR A 203 10.41 -5.05 14.05
N GLN A 204 10.81 -5.18 12.78
CA GLN A 204 11.12 -6.46 12.15
C GLN A 204 12.31 -7.16 12.82
N ARG A 205 13.37 -6.44 13.18
CA ARG A 205 14.50 -7.02 13.93
C ARG A 205 14.08 -7.53 15.31
N ILE A 206 13.19 -6.81 15.99
CA ILE A 206 12.63 -7.22 17.29
C ILE A 206 11.78 -8.49 17.10
N ILE A 207 10.96 -8.55 16.05
CA ILE A 207 10.18 -9.72 15.67
C ILE A 207 11.07 -10.92 15.36
N ASP A 208 12.16 -10.74 14.60
CA ASP A 208 13.11 -11.82 14.29
C ASP A 208 13.75 -12.38 15.57
N SER A 209 14.02 -11.52 16.56
CA SER A 209 14.50 -11.92 17.87
C SER A 209 13.43 -12.66 18.70
N MET A 210 12.15 -12.27 18.62
CA MET A 210 11.03 -13.00 19.24
C MET A 210 10.94 -14.42 18.69
N ILE A 211 11.17 -14.58 17.38
CA ILE A 211 11.10 -15.87 16.70
C ILE A 211 12.23 -16.78 17.19
N ALA A 212 13.42 -16.24 17.44
CA ALA A 212 14.60 -17.02 17.81
C ALA A 212 14.55 -17.64 19.23
N SER A 213 13.75 -17.09 20.16
CA SER A 213 13.67 -17.57 21.56
C SER A 213 12.22 -17.87 21.97
N PRO A 214 11.79 -19.15 22.03
CA PRO A 214 10.46 -19.51 22.49
C PRO A 214 10.34 -19.22 23.99
N LEU A 215 9.52 -18.24 24.34
CA LEU A 215 9.11 -17.98 25.72
C LEU A 215 7.78 -18.69 25.94
N ASP A 216 7.76 -19.70 26.83
CA ASP A 216 6.56 -20.46 27.15
C ASP A 216 5.59 -19.62 28.01
N HIS A 217 4.33 -19.55 27.58
CA HIS A 217 3.16 -19.00 28.30
C HIS A 217 3.22 -17.53 28.75
N SER A 218 3.84 -16.66 27.96
CA SER A 218 4.06 -15.26 28.33
C SER A 218 3.46 -14.25 27.33
N LEU A 219 3.56 -12.96 27.66
CA LEU A 219 3.16 -11.86 26.77
C LEU A 219 3.84 -11.95 25.39
N ALA A 220 5.05 -12.50 25.32
CA ALA A 220 5.75 -12.73 24.06
C ALA A 220 5.03 -13.76 23.16
N THR A 221 4.42 -14.80 23.73
CA THR A 221 3.64 -15.77 22.95
C THR A 221 2.41 -15.11 22.33
N ALA A 222 1.70 -14.27 23.10
CA ALA A 222 0.55 -13.51 22.59
C ALA A 222 0.97 -12.55 21.48
N ALA A 223 2.06 -11.80 21.71
CA ALA A 223 2.65 -10.90 20.73
C ALA A 223 3.05 -11.64 19.44
N TYR A 224 3.64 -12.83 19.54
CA TYR A 224 4.00 -13.65 18.39
C TYR A 224 2.79 -14.02 17.52
N TRP A 225 1.70 -14.51 18.11
CA TRP A 225 0.49 -14.86 17.35
C TRP A 225 -0.18 -13.65 16.70
N ILE A 226 -0.01 -12.45 17.26
CA ILE A 226 -0.42 -11.21 16.60
C ILE A 226 0.47 -10.93 15.39
N VAL A 227 1.80 -11.05 15.53
CA VAL A 227 2.74 -10.87 14.41
C VAL A 227 2.42 -11.81 13.26
N ILE A 228 2.12 -13.08 13.54
CA ILE A 228 1.68 -14.05 12.52
C ILE A 228 0.47 -13.52 11.75
N ARG A 229 -0.55 -13.02 12.46
CA ARG A 229 -1.76 -12.46 11.85
C ARG A 229 -1.48 -11.18 11.06
N GLN A 230 -0.63 -10.29 11.57
CA GLN A 230 -0.19 -9.08 10.86
C GLN A 230 0.62 -9.39 9.59
N GLU A 231 1.47 -10.42 9.61
CA GLU A 231 2.19 -10.91 8.43
C GLU A 231 1.24 -11.48 7.38
N ILE A 232 0.25 -12.27 7.80
CA ILE A 232 -0.78 -12.81 6.90
C ILE A 232 -1.60 -11.68 6.28
N TYR A 233 -2.04 -10.72 7.11
CA TYR A 233 -2.74 -9.52 6.66
C TYR A 233 -1.93 -8.77 5.61
N TYR A 234 -0.69 -8.45 5.92
CA TYR A 234 0.22 -7.71 5.03
C TYR A 234 0.42 -8.46 3.71
N ALA A 235 0.69 -9.76 3.77
CA ALA A 235 0.94 -10.56 2.57
C ALA A 235 -0.30 -10.68 1.67
N LEU A 236 -1.49 -10.89 2.25
CA LEU A 236 -2.76 -10.96 1.52
C LEU A 236 -3.16 -9.61 0.92
N THR A 237 -2.99 -8.53 1.66
CA THR A 237 -3.40 -7.20 1.22
C THR A 237 -2.40 -6.55 0.29
N ARG A 238 -1.10 -6.87 0.39
CA ARG A 238 -0.04 -6.33 -0.48
C ARG A 238 0.35 -7.24 -1.62
N GLU A 239 -0.10 -8.49 -1.61
CA GLU A 239 0.25 -9.51 -2.59
C GLU A 239 1.77 -9.78 -2.64
N THR A 240 2.39 -9.81 -1.46
CA THR A 240 3.85 -10.01 -1.30
C THR A 240 4.13 -11.30 -0.55
N VAL A 241 5.29 -11.91 -0.82
CA VAL A 241 5.76 -13.06 -0.05
C VAL A 241 5.90 -12.66 1.43
N PRO A 242 5.30 -13.42 2.37
CA PRO A 242 5.52 -13.19 3.81
C PRO A 242 7.01 -13.30 4.15
N HIS A 243 7.51 -12.39 4.97
CA HIS A 243 8.91 -12.44 5.42
C HIS A 243 9.12 -13.57 6.43
N LEU A 244 8.08 -13.84 7.22
CA LEU A 244 8.10 -14.86 8.25
C LEU A 244 7.99 -16.28 7.67
N ARG A 245 8.73 -17.23 8.26
CA ARG A 245 8.62 -18.66 7.95
C ARG A 245 7.56 -19.35 8.80
N PHE A 246 6.57 -19.97 8.16
CA PHE A 246 5.51 -20.71 8.84
C PHE A 246 5.88 -22.19 9.04
N ASP A 247 6.88 -22.46 9.89
CA ASP A 247 7.36 -23.82 10.17
C ASP A 247 6.50 -24.49 11.26
N SER A 248 5.87 -25.62 10.93
CA SER A 248 5.01 -26.39 11.86
C SER A 248 5.78 -27.08 12.99
N ASP A 249 7.08 -27.34 12.83
CA ASP A 249 7.89 -28.05 13.83
C ASP A 249 8.19 -27.20 15.07
N ARG A 250 8.11 -25.86 14.92
CA ARG A 250 8.42 -24.88 15.97
C ARG A 250 7.35 -24.83 17.06
N TRP A 251 6.10 -25.19 16.74
CA TRP A 251 4.95 -25.10 17.65
C TRP A 251 4.06 -26.34 17.58
N ARG A 252 4.62 -27.51 17.92
CA ARG A 252 3.90 -28.79 17.92
C ARG A 252 2.67 -28.84 18.83
N ASN A 253 2.58 -27.95 19.81
CA ASN A 253 1.47 -27.86 20.76
C ASN A 253 0.54 -26.65 20.50
N ALA A 254 0.59 -26.04 19.31
CA ALA A 254 -0.32 -24.95 18.97
C ALA A 254 -1.78 -25.44 18.95
N SER A 255 -2.71 -24.56 19.38
CA SER A 255 -4.15 -24.83 19.28
C SER A 255 -4.59 -25.02 17.83
N ILE A 256 -5.73 -25.69 17.63
CA ILE A 256 -6.30 -25.87 16.29
C ILE A 256 -6.52 -24.52 15.59
N ALA A 257 -6.97 -23.51 16.33
CA ALA A 257 -7.14 -22.15 15.82
C ALA A 257 -5.84 -21.56 15.27
N ASN A 258 -4.76 -21.67 16.03
CA ASN A 258 -3.45 -21.19 15.61
C ASN A 258 -2.89 -21.99 14.43
N ASN A 259 -3.16 -23.30 14.36
CA ASN A 259 -2.80 -24.12 13.20
C ASN A 259 -3.53 -23.67 11.92
N MET A 260 -4.81 -23.30 12.01
CA MET A 260 -5.56 -22.72 10.89
C MET A 260 -4.98 -21.37 10.43
N ILE A 261 -4.59 -20.51 11.37
CA ILE A 261 -3.93 -19.22 11.06
C ILE A 261 -2.57 -19.47 10.39
N MET A 262 -1.75 -20.39 10.91
CA MET A 262 -0.46 -20.74 10.27
C MET A 262 -0.65 -21.31 8.87
N PHE A 263 -1.74 -22.06 8.65
CA PHE A 263 -2.02 -22.68 7.36
C PHE A 263 -2.24 -21.64 6.26
N VAL A 264 -3.01 -20.57 6.52
CA VAL A 264 -3.14 -19.49 5.53
C VAL A 264 -1.81 -18.79 5.26
N GLY A 265 -0.93 -18.65 6.27
CA GLY A 265 0.43 -18.16 6.08
C GLY A 265 1.28 -19.03 5.13
N LYS A 266 1.18 -20.36 5.23
CA LYS A 266 1.83 -21.29 4.29
C LYS A 266 1.26 -21.17 2.87
N VAL A 267 -0.07 -21.06 2.74
CA VAL A 267 -0.73 -20.86 1.44
C VAL A 267 -0.32 -19.53 0.81
N ALA A 268 -0.24 -18.48 1.63
CA ALA A 268 0.30 -17.17 1.28
C ALA A 268 1.73 -17.26 0.69
N GLN A 269 2.66 -17.90 1.42
CA GLN A 269 4.03 -18.12 0.94
C GLN A 269 4.08 -18.85 -0.40
N TRP A 270 3.26 -19.89 -0.56
CA TRP A 270 3.17 -20.63 -1.82
C TRP A 270 2.61 -19.75 -2.94
N ARG A 271 1.54 -18.98 -2.65
CA ARG A 271 0.80 -18.15 -3.61
C ARG A 271 1.68 -17.07 -4.23
N TRP A 272 2.39 -16.29 -3.42
CA TRP A 272 3.21 -15.18 -3.89
C TRP A 272 4.68 -15.55 -4.11
N GLY A 273 5.08 -16.76 -3.70
CA GLY A 273 6.42 -17.30 -3.93
C GLY A 273 6.55 -17.98 -5.29
N GLN A 274 7.22 -19.14 -5.32
CA GLN A 274 7.51 -19.87 -6.56
C GLN A 274 6.31 -20.65 -7.11
N LYS A 275 5.19 -20.72 -6.38
CA LYS A 275 3.92 -21.36 -6.79
C LYS A 275 4.09 -22.76 -7.37
N ARG A 276 4.94 -23.60 -6.76
CA ARG A 276 5.26 -24.94 -7.30
C ARG A 276 4.03 -25.88 -7.21
N PRO A 277 3.70 -26.66 -8.25
CA PRO A 277 2.55 -27.57 -8.23
C PRO A 277 2.62 -28.67 -7.16
N ASN A 278 3.83 -29.17 -6.87
CA ASN A 278 4.04 -30.20 -5.84
C ASN A 278 3.72 -29.66 -4.44
N GLU A 279 4.06 -28.40 -4.18
CA GLU A 279 3.73 -27.73 -2.91
C GLU A 279 2.22 -27.52 -2.76
N TRP A 280 1.52 -27.16 -3.84
CA TRP A 280 0.05 -27.08 -3.83
C TRP A 280 -0.58 -28.42 -3.42
N THR A 281 -0.08 -29.53 -3.96
CA THR A 281 -0.58 -30.87 -3.64
C THR A 281 -0.40 -31.19 -2.16
N ARG A 282 0.77 -30.84 -1.60
CA ARG A 282 1.06 -30.97 -0.17
C ARG A 282 0.13 -30.10 0.68
N LEU A 283 -0.10 -28.85 0.28
CA LEU A 283 -1.01 -27.94 0.98
C LEU A 283 -2.47 -28.46 0.97
N LYS A 284 -2.92 -29.09 -0.11
CA LYS A 284 -4.24 -29.74 -0.16
C LYS A 284 -4.34 -30.97 0.76
N LEU A 285 -3.25 -31.72 0.94
CA LEU A 285 -3.18 -32.80 1.93
C LEU A 285 -3.23 -32.25 3.36
N ASP A 286 -2.46 -31.19 3.64
CA ASP A 286 -2.47 -30.50 4.93
C ASP A 286 -3.86 -29.90 5.24
N GLU A 287 -4.57 -29.36 4.24
CA GLU A 287 -5.95 -28.90 4.36
C GLU A 287 -6.89 -30.02 4.82
N GLN A 288 -6.84 -31.19 4.17
CA GLN A 288 -7.68 -32.34 4.53
C GLN A 288 -7.41 -32.82 5.96
N LYS A 289 -6.14 -32.83 6.35
CA LYS A 289 -5.73 -33.17 7.72
C LYS A 289 -6.30 -32.18 8.74
N LEU A 290 -6.19 -30.88 8.49
CA LEU A 290 -6.74 -29.85 9.37
C LEU A 290 -8.27 -29.90 9.47
N VAL A 291 -8.96 -30.19 8.36
CA VAL A 291 -10.43 -30.41 8.40
C VAL A 291 -10.76 -31.56 9.34
N HIS A 292 -10.03 -32.68 9.27
CA HIS A 292 -10.27 -33.82 10.14
C HIS A 292 -9.96 -33.52 11.61
N GLU A 293 -8.84 -32.85 11.89
CA GLU A 293 -8.41 -32.50 13.24
C GLU A 293 -9.35 -31.48 13.91
N SER A 294 -9.99 -30.59 13.14
CA SER A 294 -10.86 -29.53 13.66
C SER A 294 -12.32 -29.94 13.88
N LEU A 295 -12.71 -31.18 13.53
CA LEU A 295 -14.07 -31.68 13.73
C LEU A 295 -14.46 -31.62 15.21
N GLY A 296 -15.65 -31.07 15.50
CA GLY A 296 -16.17 -30.89 16.86
C GLY A 296 -15.65 -29.66 17.61
N GLU A 297 -14.47 -29.11 17.29
CA GLU A 297 -13.94 -27.90 17.95
C GLU A 297 -14.32 -26.60 17.23
N MET A 298 -14.46 -26.64 15.90
CA MET A 298 -14.71 -25.45 15.07
C MET A 298 -16.12 -25.41 14.48
N GLU A 299 -17.09 -26.04 15.14
CA GLU A 299 -18.48 -26.09 14.69
C GLU A 299 -19.26 -24.82 15.07
N PRO A 300 -20.06 -24.26 14.14
CA PRO A 300 -20.93 -23.15 14.45
C PRO A 300 -22.09 -23.59 15.35
N ILE A 301 -22.56 -22.70 16.23
CA ILE A 301 -23.79 -22.93 17.02
C ILE A 301 -25.05 -22.81 16.16
N LEU A 302 -24.96 -22.08 15.05
CA LEU A 302 -26.04 -21.88 14.10
C LEU A 302 -25.44 -21.69 12.71
N GLU A 303 -25.96 -22.44 11.74
CA GLU A 303 -25.67 -22.27 10.33
C GLU A 303 -26.97 -22.26 9.53
N LEU A 304 -27.34 -21.10 9.00
CA LEU A 304 -28.49 -20.93 8.12
C LEU A 304 -28.01 -20.49 6.74
N LYS A 305 -28.49 -21.20 5.70
CA LYS A 305 -28.23 -20.83 4.31
C LYS A 305 -28.90 -19.49 3.99
N ALA A 306 -28.28 -18.74 3.08
CA ALA A 306 -28.83 -17.49 2.55
C ALA A 306 -30.21 -17.74 1.87
N ASP A 307 -31.21 -16.95 2.24
CA ASP A 307 -32.55 -16.98 1.66
C ASP A 307 -32.77 -15.77 0.75
N ARG A 308 -32.47 -15.93 -0.55
CA ARG A 308 -32.62 -14.87 -1.55
C ARG A 308 -34.05 -14.36 -1.68
N ALA A 309 -35.06 -15.20 -1.41
CA ALA A 309 -36.46 -14.77 -1.45
C ALA A 309 -36.79 -13.74 -0.37
N LYS A 310 -35.98 -13.68 0.70
CA LYS A 310 -36.07 -12.67 1.77
C LYS A 310 -35.04 -11.54 1.62
N GLY A 311 -34.35 -11.46 0.49
CA GLY A 311 -33.25 -10.50 0.27
C GLY A 311 -31.98 -10.82 1.07
N GLN A 312 -31.84 -12.04 1.60
CA GLN A 312 -30.65 -12.45 2.32
C GLN A 312 -29.63 -13.03 1.34
N ILE A 313 -28.55 -12.29 1.08
CA ILE A 313 -27.44 -12.71 0.21
C ILE A 313 -26.42 -13.55 0.97
N PHE A 314 -26.12 -13.17 2.23
CA PHE A 314 -25.15 -13.85 3.07
C PHE A 314 -25.80 -14.94 3.93
N PRO A 315 -25.10 -16.04 4.22
CA PRO A 315 -25.53 -17.00 5.22
C PRO A 315 -25.44 -16.39 6.63
N THR A 316 -26.21 -16.94 7.55
CA THR A 316 -26.11 -16.59 8.97
C THR A 316 -25.34 -17.69 9.69
N ILE A 317 -24.12 -17.37 10.15
CA ILE A 317 -23.21 -18.31 10.79
C ILE A 317 -22.77 -17.73 12.12
N TRP A 318 -23.07 -18.43 13.22
CA TRP A 318 -22.73 -18.00 14.58
C TRP A 318 -21.73 -18.98 15.19
N TYR A 319 -20.70 -18.45 15.84
CA TYR A 319 -19.76 -19.21 16.64
C TYR A 319 -19.92 -18.89 18.12
N SER A 320 -19.47 -19.80 18.98
CA SER A 320 -19.52 -19.58 20.43
C SER A 320 -18.46 -18.58 20.88
N PHE A 321 -17.30 -18.59 20.22
CA PHE A 321 -16.12 -17.83 20.63
C PHE A 321 -15.46 -17.12 19.44
N ASP A 322 -14.88 -15.95 19.70
CA ASP A 322 -14.19 -15.12 18.71
C ASP A 322 -13.02 -15.85 18.03
N VAL A 323 -12.34 -16.72 18.79
CA VAL A 323 -11.25 -17.57 18.30
C VAL A 323 -11.71 -18.54 17.21
N GLN A 324 -12.92 -19.09 17.32
CA GLN A 324 -13.48 -20.00 16.32
C GLN A 324 -13.79 -19.23 15.03
N ALA A 325 -14.49 -18.09 15.14
CA ALA A 325 -14.83 -17.25 14.00
C ALA A 325 -13.57 -16.81 13.24
N THR A 326 -12.54 -16.39 13.97
CA THR A 326 -11.27 -15.97 13.39
C THR A 326 -10.53 -17.12 12.72
N ALA A 327 -10.40 -18.27 13.40
CA ALA A 327 -9.71 -19.42 12.88
C ALA A 327 -10.36 -19.94 11.59
N VAL A 328 -11.68 -20.09 11.59
CA VAL A 328 -12.43 -20.56 10.42
C VAL A 328 -12.31 -19.57 9.26
N GLN A 329 -12.36 -18.26 9.51
CA GLN A 329 -12.17 -17.29 8.43
C GLN A 329 -10.77 -17.36 7.82
N HIS A 330 -9.71 -17.49 8.63
CA HIS A 330 -8.34 -17.67 8.12
C HIS A 330 -8.23 -18.98 7.31
N PHE A 331 -8.83 -20.06 7.80
CA PHE A 331 -8.84 -21.33 7.09
C PHE A 331 -9.59 -21.23 5.75
N GLN A 332 -10.76 -20.59 5.74
CA GLN A 332 -11.54 -20.36 4.53
C GLN A 332 -10.81 -19.47 3.51
N LEU A 333 -10.05 -18.45 3.94
CA LEU A 333 -9.17 -17.67 3.06
C LEU A 333 -8.13 -18.57 2.37
N ALA A 334 -7.53 -19.52 3.10
CA ALA A 334 -6.59 -20.48 2.53
C ALA A 334 -7.26 -21.40 1.50
N GLN A 335 -8.44 -21.95 1.82
CA GLN A 335 -9.21 -22.81 0.91
C GLN A 335 -9.63 -22.08 -0.35
N MET A 336 -10.04 -20.82 -0.23
CA MET A 336 -10.39 -19.94 -1.33
C MET A 336 -9.22 -19.78 -2.31
N ILE A 337 -8.04 -19.42 -1.79
CA ILE A 337 -6.82 -19.24 -2.61
C ILE A 337 -6.43 -20.56 -3.28
N LEU A 338 -6.37 -21.66 -2.54
CA LEU A 338 -5.99 -22.97 -3.10
C LEU A 338 -6.96 -23.47 -4.17
N THR A 339 -8.24 -23.13 -4.06
CA THR A 339 -9.29 -23.51 -5.02
C THR A 339 -9.20 -22.68 -6.28
N ALA A 340 -9.06 -21.35 -6.16
CA ALA A 340 -8.91 -20.45 -7.30
C ALA A 340 -7.61 -20.73 -8.09
N GLU A 341 -6.52 -21.06 -7.37
CA GLU A 341 -5.18 -21.20 -7.93
C GLU A 341 -4.77 -22.64 -8.18
N ASN A 342 -5.74 -23.54 -8.32
CA ASN A 342 -5.50 -24.94 -8.58
C ASN A 342 -4.74 -25.11 -9.93
N PRO A 343 -3.50 -25.65 -9.93
CA PRO A 343 -2.71 -25.85 -11.14
C PRO A 343 -3.39 -26.76 -12.17
N GLN A 344 -4.30 -27.63 -11.72
CA GLN A 344 -5.04 -28.52 -12.61
C GLN A 344 -6.04 -27.78 -13.51
N LEU A 345 -6.36 -26.51 -13.21
CA LEU A 345 -7.26 -25.70 -14.00
C LEU A 345 -6.64 -25.22 -15.32
N GLU A 346 -5.32 -25.13 -15.45
CA GLU A 346 -4.66 -24.61 -16.67
C GLU A 346 -5.08 -25.35 -17.96
N ASN A 347 -5.30 -26.66 -17.85
CA ASN A 347 -5.71 -27.52 -18.96
C ASN A 347 -7.15 -28.04 -18.80
N ALA A 348 -7.93 -27.49 -17.87
CA ALA A 348 -9.25 -27.99 -17.56
C ALA A 348 -10.32 -27.44 -18.50
N ASN A 349 -11.46 -28.14 -18.56
CA ASN A 349 -12.60 -27.66 -19.33
C ASN A 349 -13.30 -26.48 -18.63
N ARG A 350 -14.11 -25.74 -19.39
CA ARG A 350 -14.89 -24.60 -18.87
C ARG A 350 -15.80 -24.96 -17.68
N ALA A 351 -16.26 -26.22 -17.61
CA ALA A 351 -17.10 -26.68 -16.50
C ALA A 351 -16.31 -26.76 -15.18
N ALA A 352 -15.04 -27.18 -15.23
CA ALA A 352 -14.16 -27.22 -14.06
C ALA A 352 -13.83 -25.80 -13.55
N HIS A 353 -13.57 -24.84 -14.45
CA HIS A 353 -13.40 -23.44 -14.07
C HIS A 353 -14.65 -22.88 -13.37
N ARG A 354 -15.84 -23.08 -13.95
CA ARG A 354 -17.10 -22.64 -13.33
C ARG A 354 -17.34 -23.29 -11.96
N LYS A 355 -16.94 -24.55 -11.79
CA LYS A 355 -17.04 -25.24 -10.50
C LYS A 355 -16.12 -24.60 -9.46
N ALA A 356 -14.87 -24.30 -9.82
CA ALA A 356 -13.92 -23.63 -8.94
C ALA A 356 -14.39 -22.21 -8.58
N GLU A 357 -14.82 -21.42 -9.56
CA GLU A 357 -15.39 -20.08 -9.34
C GLU A 357 -16.61 -20.12 -8.41
N ALA A 358 -17.53 -21.09 -8.59
CA ALA A 358 -18.70 -21.25 -7.73
C ALA A 358 -18.32 -21.61 -6.29
N GLN A 359 -17.28 -22.44 -6.10
CA GLN A 359 -16.75 -22.76 -4.78
C GLN A 359 -16.13 -21.53 -4.11
N VAL A 360 -15.30 -20.78 -4.83
CA VAL A 360 -14.68 -19.53 -4.35
C VAL A 360 -15.75 -18.52 -3.95
N ARG A 361 -16.77 -18.30 -4.80
CA ARG A 361 -17.92 -17.44 -4.48
C ARG A 361 -18.62 -17.87 -3.19
N SER A 362 -18.87 -19.18 -3.03
CA SER A 362 -19.50 -19.70 -1.81
C SER A 362 -18.66 -19.41 -0.56
N ILE A 363 -17.34 -19.53 -0.66
CA ILE A 363 -16.43 -19.25 0.45
C ILE A 363 -16.44 -17.75 0.79
N VAL A 364 -16.38 -16.87 -0.22
CA VAL A 364 -16.45 -15.41 0.01
C VAL A 364 -17.77 -15.02 0.70
N LEU A 365 -18.91 -15.58 0.28
CA LEU A 365 -20.20 -15.33 0.94
C LEU A 365 -20.21 -15.83 2.38
N ASN A 366 -19.62 -17.00 2.67
CA ASN A 366 -19.49 -17.52 4.03
C ASN A 366 -18.63 -16.59 4.91
N LEU A 367 -17.49 -16.14 4.41
CA LEU A 367 -16.60 -15.20 5.10
C LEU A 367 -17.33 -13.91 5.48
N CYS A 368 -18.12 -13.36 4.55
CA CYS A 368 -18.95 -12.18 4.78
C CYS A 368 -20.08 -12.45 5.80
N GLY A 369 -20.72 -13.62 5.71
CA GLY A 369 -21.74 -14.05 6.67
C GLY A 369 -21.21 -14.16 8.10
N ILE A 370 -20.01 -14.73 8.28
CA ILE A 370 -19.34 -14.79 9.59
C ILE A 370 -19.06 -13.37 10.10
N ALA A 371 -18.53 -12.49 9.24
CA ALA A 371 -18.17 -11.13 9.61
C ALA A 371 -19.37 -10.30 10.08
N LEU A 372 -20.51 -10.38 9.38
CA LEU A 372 -21.73 -9.65 9.74
C LEU A 372 -22.34 -10.10 11.08
N ASN A 373 -22.10 -11.34 11.48
CA ASN A 373 -22.64 -11.89 12.72
C ASN A 373 -21.68 -11.73 13.92
N HIS A 374 -20.43 -11.32 13.69
CA HIS A 374 -19.41 -11.11 14.72
C HIS A 374 -18.83 -9.69 14.66
N LEU A 375 -19.69 -8.66 14.58
CA LEU A 375 -19.28 -7.26 14.41
C LEU A 375 -18.39 -6.70 15.55
N ARG A 376 -18.40 -7.34 16.73
CA ARG A 376 -17.51 -6.97 17.84
C ARG A 376 -16.07 -7.46 17.62
N VAL A 377 -15.88 -8.48 16.78
CA VAL A 377 -14.57 -8.99 16.38
C VAL A 377 -14.19 -8.29 15.09
N GLN A 378 -13.67 -7.07 15.22
CA GLN A 378 -13.37 -6.22 14.07
C GLN A 378 -12.47 -6.88 13.00
N PRO A 379 -11.47 -7.73 13.34
CA PRO A 379 -10.71 -8.49 12.34
C PRO A 379 -11.56 -9.38 11.41
N CYS A 380 -12.78 -9.78 11.82
CA CYS A 380 -13.63 -10.60 10.97
C CYS A 380 -14.12 -9.86 9.72
N LEU A 381 -14.40 -8.56 9.85
CA LEU A 381 -14.76 -7.69 8.71
C LEU A 381 -13.57 -7.47 7.78
N VAL A 382 -12.38 -7.30 8.35
CA VAL A 382 -11.13 -7.19 7.59
C VAL A 382 -10.88 -8.44 6.74
N ASN A 383 -11.01 -9.64 7.32
CA ASN A 383 -10.84 -10.90 6.59
C ASN A 383 -11.85 -11.07 5.45
N ALA A 384 -13.10 -10.62 5.64
CA ALA A 384 -14.10 -10.61 4.58
C ALA A 384 -13.69 -9.65 3.45
N VAL A 385 -13.24 -8.43 3.77
CA VAL A 385 -12.76 -7.46 2.76
C VAL A 385 -11.55 -7.99 1.99
N ILE A 386 -10.62 -8.68 2.63
CA ILE A 386 -9.50 -9.34 1.95
C ILE A 386 -10.01 -10.35 0.91
N ALA A 387 -10.99 -11.19 1.30
CA ALA A 387 -11.57 -12.18 0.39
C ALA A 387 -12.24 -11.53 -0.83
N ILE A 388 -12.99 -10.45 -0.60
CA ILE A 388 -13.64 -9.67 -1.64
C ILE A 388 -12.57 -9.00 -2.54
N THR A 389 -11.48 -8.48 -1.97
CA THR A 389 -10.42 -7.83 -2.74
C THR A 389 -9.69 -8.82 -3.66
N LEU A 390 -9.44 -10.04 -3.20
CA LEU A 390 -8.72 -11.05 -3.97
C LEU A 390 -9.59 -11.68 -5.08
N TYR A 391 -10.87 -11.94 -4.82
CA TYR A 391 -11.73 -12.73 -5.73
C TYR A 391 -13.15 -12.17 -5.92
N GLY A 392 -13.40 -10.90 -5.59
CA GLY A 392 -14.68 -10.22 -5.81
C GLY A 392 -15.09 -10.14 -7.28
N ASP A 393 -14.11 -10.22 -8.21
CA ASP A 393 -14.36 -10.25 -9.65
C ASP A 393 -15.16 -11.47 -10.12
N TYR A 394 -15.21 -12.55 -9.33
CA TYR A 394 -16.00 -13.75 -9.65
C TYR A 394 -17.51 -13.53 -9.46
N PHE A 395 -17.91 -12.42 -8.85
CA PHE A 395 -19.31 -12.05 -8.70
C PHE A 395 -19.77 -11.23 -9.90
N THR A 396 -20.80 -11.69 -10.58
CA THR A 396 -21.39 -11.03 -11.75
C THR A 396 -22.81 -10.53 -11.48
N ASP A 397 -23.49 -11.14 -10.51
CA ASP A 397 -24.82 -10.76 -10.06
C ASP A 397 -24.79 -9.39 -9.34
N HIS A 398 -25.78 -8.55 -9.65
CA HIS A 398 -25.84 -7.18 -9.14
C HIS A 398 -26.13 -7.14 -7.63
N GLU A 399 -27.09 -7.94 -7.15
CA GLU A 399 -27.48 -7.96 -5.74
C GLU A 399 -26.35 -8.52 -4.87
N GLU A 400 -25.65 -9.57 -5.35
CA GLU A 400 -24.45 -10.08 -4.68
C GLU A 400 -23.38 -9.00 -4.59
N ARG A 401 -23.10 -8.27 -5.68
CA ARG A 401 -22.10 -7.20 -5.69
C ARG A 401 -22.45 -6.08 -4.72
N GLU A 402 -23.67 -5.55 -4.77
CA GLU A 402 -24.09 -4.49 -3.85
C GLU A 402 -23.97 -4.93 -2.39
N ALA A 403 -24.30 -6.19 -2.08
CA ALA A 403 -24.14 -6.72 -0.73
C ALA A 403 -22.66 -6.76 -0.30
N LEU A 404 -21.74 -7.15 -1.19
CA LEU A 404 -20.28 -7.15 -0.91
C LEU A 404 -19.75 -5.73 -0.71
N VAL A 405 -20.19 -4.77 -1.52
CA VAL A 405 -19.88 -3.33 -1.34
C VAL A 405 -20.40 -2.85 0.02
N GLY A 406 -21.57 -3.32 0.46
CA GLY A 406 -22.08 -3.07 1.80
C GLY A 406 -21.12 -3.50 2.93
N ILE A 407 -20.42 -4.62 2.77
CA ILE A 407 -19.39 -5.07 3.73
C ILE A 407 -18.21 -4.10 3.75
N ILE A 408 -17.71 -3.71 2.58
CA ILE A 408 -16.55 -2.80 2.46
C ILE A 408 -16.86 -1.45 3.08
N ASN A 409 -18.02 -0.88 2.77
CA ASN A 409 -18.49 0.38 3.36
C ASN A 409 -18.61 0.27 4.88
N ARG A 410 -19.11 -0.85 5.41
CA ARG A 410 -19.22 -1.06 6.85
C ARG A 410 -17.87 -1.17 7.54
N THR A 411 -16.89 -1.82 6.90
CA THR A 411 -15.50 -1.85 7.37
C THR A 411 -14.87 -0.45 7.33
N ARG A 412 -15.23 0.37 6.33
CA ARG A 412 -14.81 1.79 6.22
C ARG A 412 -15.28 2.62 7.40
N ASP A 413 -16.55 2.46 7.78
CA ASP A 413 -17.14 3.24 8.87
C ASP A 413 -16.47 2.91 10.21
N LEU A 414 -15.92 1.71 10.35
CA LEU A 414 -15.08 1.31 11.49
C LEU A 414 -13.62 1.81 11.39
N HIS A 415 -13.26 2.54 10.32
CA HIS A 415 -11.95 3.14 10.04
C HIS A 415 -10.79 2.13 10.18
N GLN A 416 -11.07 0.87 9.84
CA GLN A 416 -10.09 -0.20 9.82
C GLN A 416 -9.12 -0.02 8.63
N PRO A 417 -7.86 -0.47 8.77
CA PRO A 417 -6.82 -0.25 7.78
C PRO A 417 -7.22 -0.59 6.31
N THR A 418 -7.92 -1.70 6.09
CA THR A 418 -7.97 -2.44 4.82
C THR A 418 -8.72 -1.82 3.63
N VAL A 419 -9.27 -0.62 3.74
CA VAL A 419 -10.39 -0.18 2.87
C VAL A 419 -9.96 0.57 1.60
N GLN A 420 -8.74 1.13 1.52
CA GLN A 420 -8.36 1.99 0.39
C GLN A 420 -7.97 1.26 -0.90
N ARG A 421 -7.60 -0.03 -0.87
CA ARG A 421 -7.25 -0.76 -2.11
C ARG A 421 -8.48 -1.01 -2.99
N TYR A 422 -9.67 -1.02 -2.39
CA TYR A 422 -10.93 -1.07 -3.11
C TYR A 422 -11.22 0.25 -3.86
N GLU A 423 -10.75 1.41 -3.39
CA GLU A 423 -10.95 2.71 -4.07
C GLU A 423 -10.21 2.83 -5.42
N ALA A 424 -9.15 2.04 -5.62
CA ALA A 424 -8.52 1.88 -6.94
C ALA A 424 -9.43 1.15 -7.96
N TYR A 425 -10.42 0.40 -7.47
CA TYR A 425 -11.44 -0.30 -8.26
C TYR A 425 -12.86 0.32 -8.13
N GLU A 426 -13.14 1.11 -7.08
CA GLU A 426 -14.45 1.69 -6.72
C GLU A 426 -14.56 3.22 -6.85
N THR A 427 -13.55 3.94 -7.34
CA THR A 427 -13.78 5.31 -7.86
C THR A 427 -14.55 5.33 -9.20
N GLY A 428 -15.44 4.34 -9.41
CA GLY A 428 -16.64 4.49 -10.20
C GLY A 428 -17.85 4.31 -9.25
N PRO A 429 -18.65 5.35 -8.96
CA PRO A 429 -19.94 5.15 -8.31
C PRO A 429 -20.79 4.19 -9.15
N ALA A 430 -21.82 3.58 -8.57
CA ALA A 430 -22.90 2.98 -9.35
C ALA A 430 -23.30 3.99 -10.44
N VAL A 431 -23.00 3.69 -11.70
CA VAL A 431 -23.31 4.57 -12.82
C VAL A 431 -24.77 4.28 -13.19
N PRO A 432 -25.73 5.16 -12.85
CA PRO A 432 -26.96 5.23 -13.61
C PRO A 432 -26.58 5.34 -15.08
N VAL A 433 -27.32 4.70 -15.97
CA VAL A 433 -27.12 4.80 -17.42
C VAL A 433 -27.06 6.30 -17.83
N GLY A 434 -25.84 6.84 -17.94
CA GLY A 434 -25.50 8.22 -18.32
C GLY A 434 -25.13 9.18 -17.17
N PRO A 435 -24.15 10.10 -17.37
CA PRO A 435 -23.82 10.67 -18.67
C PRO A 435 -22.57 10.06 -19.31
N LEU A 436 -22.69 9.80 -20.61
CA LEU A 436 -21.63 9.41 -21.52
C LEU A 436 -20.51 10.47 -21.45
N GLY A 437 -19.25 10.08 -21.61
CA GLY A 437 -18.10 10.98 -21.65
C GLY A 437 -17.20 10.68 -22.85
N THR A 438 -16.40 11.65 -23.28
CA THR A 438 -15.47 11.47 -24.41
C THR A 438 -14.07 11.10 -23.91
N VAL A 439 -13.47 10.05 -24.49
CA VAL A 439 -12.06 9.68 -24.23
C VAL A 439 -11.25 9.83 -25.50
N ILE A 440 -10.21 10.65 -25.43
CA ILE A 440 -9.32 10.95 -26.56
C ILE A 440 -7.96 10.29 -26.30
N VAL A 441 -7.46 9.49 -27.25
CA VAL A 441 -6.14 8.84 -27.15
C VAL A 441 -5.29 9.25 -28.34
N THR A 442 -4.14 9.88 -28.10
CA THR A 442 -3.22 10.24 -29.18
C THR A 442 -2.30 9.09 -29.57
N GLY A 443 -2.09 8.90 -30.88
CA GLY A 443 -1.21 7.85 -31.40
C GLY A 443 -1.72 6.43 -31.10
N ALA A 444 -3.03 6.25 -31.18
CA ALA A 444 -3.69 4.99 -30.84
C ALA A 444 -3.24 3.82 -31.73
N ALA A 445 -2.74 4.08 -32.95
CA ALA A 445 -2.18 3.04 -33.82
C ALA A 445 -0.72 2.63 -33.49
N GLY A 446 -0.14 3.15 -32.40
CA GLY A 446 1.16 2.72 -31.87
C GLY A 446 1.04 1.52 -30.93
N GLY A 447 2.14 0.84 -30.58
CA GLY A 447 2.11 -0.37 -29.75
C GLY A 447 1.39 -0.16 -28.41
N LEU A 448 1.86 0.80 -27.59
CA LEU A 448 1.20 1.15 -26.32
C LEU A 448 -0.18 1.77 -26.55
N GLY A 449 -0.31 2.63 -27.56
CA GLY A 449 -1.57 3.31 -27.88
C GLY A 449 -2.70 2.35 -28.22
N GLN A 450 -2.42 1.23 -28.87
CA GLN A 450 -3.41 0.23 -29.25
C GLN A 450 -3.92 -0.54 -28.04
N ALA A 451 -3.01 -0.92 -27.12
CA ALA A 451 -3.38 -1.56 -25.86
C ALA A 451 -4.21 -0.61 -24.96
N VAL A 452 -3.86 0.67 -24.91
CA VAL A 452 -4.64 1.69 -24.21
C VAL A 452 -6.02 1.85 -24.85
N ALA A 453 -6.09 1.97 -26.18
CA ALA A 453 -7.34 2.08 -26.91
C ALA A 453 -8.25 0.87 -26.69
N GLU A 454 -7.70 -0.35 -26.69
CA GLU A 454 -8.43 -1.58 -26.39
C GLU A 454 -9.04 -1.55 -24.99
N LYS A 455 -8.24 -1.19 -23.97
CA LYS A 455 -8.74 -1.12 -22.58
C LYS A 455 -9.77 -0.03 -22.36
N VAL A 456 -9.60 1.12 -23.01
CA VAL A 456 -10.61 2.18 -23.01
C VAL A 456 -11.89 1.70 -23.68
N ALA A 457 -11.80 1.01 -24.82
CA ALA A 457 -12.96 0.50 -25.54
C ALA A 457 -13.67 -0.64 -24.78
N GLN A 458 -12.95 -1.47 -24.03
CA GLN A 458 -13.50 -2.54 -23.18
C GLN A 458 -14.08 -2.02 -21.84
N HIS A 459 -13.84 -0.75 -21.51
CA HIS A 459 -14.26 -0.18 -20.23
C HIS A 459 -15.80 -0.12 -20.11
N ARG A 460 -16.34 -0.33 -18.91
CA ARG A 460 -17.79 -0.46 -18.69
C ARG A 460 -18.59 0.84 -18.89
N GLY A 461 -17.93 1.99 -18.88
CA GLY A 461 -18.53 3.27 -19.25
C GLY A 461 -18.61 3.37 -20.76
N ALA A 462 -19.81 3.43 -21.34
CA ALA A 462 -20.00 3.53 -22.78
C ALA A 462 -19.49 4.89 -23.33
N TYR A 463 -18.18 5.04 -23.50
CA TYR A 463 -17.57 6.32 -23.89
C TYR A 463 -17.66 6.58 -25.39
N ASP A 464 -17.66 7.86 -25.76
CA ASP A 464 -17.33 8.32 -27.10
C ASP A 464 -15.80 8.29 -27.25
N CYS A 465 -15.25 7.34 -28.02
CA CYS A 465 -13.81 7.13 -28.14
C CYS A 465 -13.25 7.82 -29.40
N LEU A 466 -12.34 8.78 -29.22
CA LEU A 466 -11.58 9.43 -30.30
C LEU A 466 -10.13 8.93 -30.29
N PHE A 467 -9.83 7.97 -31.17
CA PHE A 467 -8.50 7.35 -31.27
C PHE A 467 -7.72 7.98 -32.41
N THR A 468 -6.88 8.98 -32.12
CA THR A 468 -6.21 9.74 -33.16
C THR A 468 -5.07 8.95 -33.80
N VAL A 469 -4.97 9.06 -35.13
CA VAL A 469 -3.96 8.39 -35.94
C VAL A 469 -3.38 9.36 -36.96
N ARG A 470 -2.12 9.17 -37.39
CA ARG A 470 -1.52 10.02 -38.44
C ARG A 470 -2.00 9.67 -39.85
N ASN A 471 -2.38 8.41 -40.06
CA ASN A 471 -2.87 7.91 -41.35
C ASN A 471 -3.95 6.86 -41.08
N LYS A 472 -5.21 7.22 -41.34
CA LYS A 472 -6.37 6.35 -41.11
C LYS A 472 -6.41 5.11 -42.01
N SER A 473 -5.69 5.13 -43.14
CA SER A 473 -5.60 4.01 -44.08
C SER A 473 -4.57 2.95 -43.65
N SER A 474 -3.83 3.16 -42.57
CA SER A 474 -2.86 2.18 -42.09
C SER A 474 -3.55 0.93 -41.51
N PRO A 475 -2.99 -0.29 -41.68
CA PRO A 475 -3.59 -1.51 -41.13
C PRO A 475 -3.80 -1.44 -39.61
N ARG A 476 -2.89 -0.77 -38.89
CA ARG A 476 -3.00 -0.57 -37.43
C ARG A 476 -4.16 0.35 -37.05
N ALA A 477 -4.49 1.34 -37.87
CA ALA A 477 -5.65 2.19 -37.63
C ALA A 477 -6.97 1.42 -37.83
N GLN A 478 -7.02 0.48 -38.78
CA GLN A 478 -8.19 -0.37 -39.02
C GLN A 478 -8.48 -1.31 -37.85
N GLN A 479 -7.43 -1.80 -37.17
CA GLN A 479 -7.55 -2.67 -35.99
C GLN A 479 -8.25 -1.98 -34.80
N LEU A 480 -8.25 -0.65 -34.73
CA LEU A 480 -8.89 0.11 -33.64
C LEU A 480 -10.42 -0.03 -33.59
N HIS A 481 -11.02 -0.60 -34.64
CA HIS A 481 -12.46 -0.86 -34.72
C HIS A 481 -12.81 -2.34 -34.46
N GLN A 482 -11.82 -3.20 -34.20
CA GLN A 482 -11.98 -4.66 -34.14
C GLN A 482 -11.61 -5.23 -32.76
N PHE A 483 -11.86 -4.48 -31.68
CA PHE A 483 -11.58 -4.94 -30.33
C PHE A 483 -12.64 -5.93 -29.82
N ASP A 484 -12.20 -7.07 -29.27
CA ASP A 484 -13.08 -8.00 -28.58
C ASP A 484 -13.62 -7.38 -27.29
N GLY A 485 -14.89 -7.63 -26.98
CA GLY A 485 -15.53 -7.10 -25.76
C GLY A 485 -15.69 -5.57 -25.75
N CYS A 486 -15.81 -4.93 -26.91
CA CYS A 486 -16.00 -3.49 -27.05
C CYS A 486 -17.33 -3.04 -26.41
N ASN A 487 -17.22 -2.13 -25.44
CA ASN A 487 -18.31 -1.46 -24.73
C ASN A 487 -18.40 0.03 -25.08
N ALA A 488 -17.52 0.55 -25.94
CA ALA A 488 -17.54 1.94 -26.39
C ALA A 488 -18.86 2.25 -27.11
N LYS A 489 -19.43 3.43 -26.83
CA LYS A 489 -20.65 3.90 -27.49
C LYS A 489 -20.39 4.19 -28.97
N GLN A 490 -19.22 4.76 -29.27
CA GLN A 490 -18.71 4.90 -30.64
C GLN A 490 -17.19 4.97 -30.63
N ILE A 491 -16.56 4.52 -31.72
CA ILE A 491 -15.13 4.67 -31.96
C ILE A 491 -14.94 5.47 -33.25
N ARG A 492 -14.22 6.58 -33.17
CA ARG A 492 -13.80 7.40 -34.31
C ARG A 492 -12.27 7.45 -34.36
N THR A 493 -11.72 7.46 -35.57
CA THR A 493 -10.27 7.48 -35.82
C THR A 493 -9.86 8.74 -36.60
N PRO A 494 -9.93 9.94 -35.97
CA PRO A 494 -9.60 11.20 -36.64
C PRO A 494 -8.11 11.23 -37.04
N GLU A 495 -7.84 11.81 -38.21
CA GLU A 495 -6.47 11.95 -38.72
C GLU A 495 -5.83 13.22 -38.14
N VAL A 496 -4.82 13.05 -37.29
CA VAL A 496 -4.13 14.14 -36.59
C VAL A 496 -2.63 13.97 -36.76
N ASP A 497 -2.00 14.95 -37.42
CA ASP A 497 -0.56 15.03 -37.54
C ASP A 497 0.00 15.98 -36.47
N LEU A 498 0.46 15.39 -35.36
CA LEU A 498 1.05 16.14 -34.25
C LEU A 498 2.32 16.90 -34.62
N SER A 499 2.94 16.64 -35.78
CA SER A 499 4.08 17.43 -36.28
C SER A 499 3.66 18.79 -36.86
N ARG A 500 2.35 19.03 -37.05
CA ARG A 500 1.79 20.25 -37.64
C ARG A 500 0.80 20.91 -36.67
N LEU A 501 1.15 22.07 -36.13
CA LEU A 501 0.29 22.79 -35.18
C LEU A 501 -1.08 23.16 -35.77
N ASP A 502 -1.17 23.43 -37.08
CA ASP A 502 -2.46 23.67 -37.74
C ASP A 502 -3.37 22.43 -37.73
N SER A 503 -2.81 21.23 -37.85
CA SER A 503 -3.56 19.97 -37.73
C SER A 503 -4.10 19.80 -36.31
N VAL A 504 -3.29 20.13 -35.28
CA VAL A 504 -3.70 20.11 -33.87
C VAL A 504 -4.83 21.12 -33.61
N ARG A 505 -4.70 22.35 -34.14
CA ARG A 505 -5.71 23.41 -34.00
C ARG A 505 -7.03 23.02 -34.68
N ALA A 506 -6.96 22.47 -35.89
CA ALA A 506 -8.13 22.01 -36.62
C ALA A 506 -8.88 20.91 -35.85
N PHE A 507 -8.16 19.91 -35.37
CA PHE A 507 -8.74 18.82 -34.57
C PHE A 507 -9.37 19.35 -33.27
N ALA A 508 -8.67 20.21 -32.53
CA ALA A 508 -9.22 20.77 -31.29
C ALA A 508 -10.48 21.64 -31.56
N SER A 509 -10.50 22.39 -32.66
CA SER A 509 -11.67 23.18 -33.06
C SER A 509 -12.88 22.30 -33.41
N GLU A 510 -12.67 21.16 -34.08
CA GLU A 510 -13.71 20.19 -34.39
C GLU A 510 -14.30 19.59 -33.11
N VAL A 511 -13.45 19.08 -32.21
CA VAL A 511 -13.88 18.51 -30.93
C VAL A 511 -14.62 19.54 -30.08
N ASN A 512 -14.11 20.76 -29.97
CA ASN A 512 -14.77 21.83 -29.20
C ASN A 512 -16.14 22.18 -29.78
N ALA A 513 -16.29 22.21 -31.11
CA ALA A 513 -17.58 22.47 -31.75
C ALA A 513 -18.58 21.33 -31.52
N GLU A 514 -18.12 20.08 -31.56
CA GLU A 514 -18.95 18.90 -31.32
C GLU A 514 -19.37 18.76 -29.85
N VAL A 515 -18.49 19.07 -28.90
CA VAL A 515 -18.85 19.10 -27.47
C VAL A 515 -19.84 20.23 -27.21
N LYS A 516 -19.60 21.43 -27.76
CA LYS A 516 -20.50 22.58 -27.60
C LYS A 516 -21.89 22.36 -28.21
N SER A 517 -21.98 21.59 -29.30
CA SER A 517 -23.25 21.26 -29.96
C SER A 517 -23.94 20.02 -29.37
N GLY A 518 -23.30 19.32 -28.42
CA GLY A 518 -23.82 18.12 -27.79
C GLY A 518 -23.72 16.84 -28.64
N VAL A 519 -22.98 16.89 -29.76
CA VAL A 519 -22.67 15.70 -30.59
C VAL A 519 -21.72 14.77 -29.85
N LEU A 520 -20.70 15.35 -29.19
CA LEU A 520 -19.83 14.66 -28.26
C LEU A 520 -20.20 15.04 -26.83
N ALA A 521 -20.08 14.09 -25.92
CA ALA A 521 -20.12 14.39 -24.50
C ALA A 521 -18.87 15.15 -24.03
N PRO A 522 -18.91 15.84 -22.88
CA PRO A 522 -17.73 16.45 -22.28
C PRO A 522 -16.55 15.48 -22.18
N ILE A 523 -15.33 16.01 -22.33
CA ILE A 523 -14.12 15.20 -22.32
C ILE A 523 -13.87 14.69 -20.90
N ARG A 524 -13.92 13.36 -20.75
CA ARG A 524 -13.66 12.66 -19.49
C ARG A 524 -12.17 12.35 -19.33
N ALA A 525 -11.50 11.99 -20.43
CA ALA A 525 -10.07 11.73 -20.41
C ALA A 525 -9.38 12.13 -21.72
N LEU A 526 -8.23 12.78 -21.60
CA LEU A 526 -7.29 13.03 -22.69
C LEU A 526 -5.98 12.31 -22.39
N ILE A 527 -5.69 11.26 -23.15
CA ILE A 527 -4.50 10.43 -22.99
C ILE A 527 -3.50 10.78 -24.09
N LEU A 528 -2.42 11.42 -23.68
CA LEU A 528 -1.39 11.99 -24.53
C LEU A 528 -0.24 10.98 -24.67
N ASN A 529 -0.47 9.97 -25.51
CA ASN A 529 0.37 8.78 -25.64
C ASN A 529 1.33 8.82 -26.83
N ALA A 530 1.01 9.52 -27.92
CA ALA A 530 1.85 9.45 -29.12
C ALA A 530 3.32 9.76 -28.79
N ALA A 531 4.24 9.19 -29.55
CA ALA A 531 5.65 9.53 -29.48
C ALA A 531 6.29 9.00 -30.76
N VAL A 532 7.35 9.64 -31.20
CA VAL A 532 8.25 9.08 -32.20
C VAL A 532 9.62 8.90 -31.53
N VAL A 533 10.49 8.10 -32.11
CA VAL A 533 11.93 8.13 -31.88
C VAL A 533 12.51 7.84 -33.25
N TYR A 534 13.39 8.71 -33.75
CA TYR A 534 14.03 8.51 -35.04
C TYR A 534 15.38 7.83 -34.81
N GLU A 535 15.50 6.55 -35.14
CA GLU A 535 16.76 5.79 -34.98
C GLU A 535 17.87 6.25 -35.94
N THR A 536 17.52 7.03 -36.96
CA THR A 536 18.49 7.62 -37.91
C THR A 536 19.06 8.90 -37.29
N GLY A 537 20.35 8.87 -36.98
CA GLY A 537 21.12 9.90 -36.29
C GLY A 537 21.21 11.31 -36.90
N GLU A 538 20.24 11.72 -37.71
CA GLU A 538 20.17 13.03 -38.35
C GLU A 538 19.13 13.91 -37.65
N LEU A 539 19.50 15.16 -37.35
CA LEU A 539 18.55 16.18 -36.91
C LEU A 539 17.54 16.43 -38.04
N ARG A 540 16.26 16.22 -37.77
CA ARG A 540 15.17 16.55 -38.70
C ARG A 540 14.47 17.80 -38.20
N PHE A 541 13.82 18.58 -39.07
CA PHE A 541 13.11 19.81 -38.67
C PHE A 541 11.67 19.84 -39.21
N THR A 542 10.77 20.53 -38.50
CA THR A 542 9.38 20.75 -38.92
C THR A 542 9.32 21.50 -40.25
N ARG A 543 8.33 21.17 -41.09
CA ARG A 543 8.05 21.93 -42.32
C ARG A 543 7.13 23.11 -42.02
N GLY A 544 7.56 24.33 -42.33
CA GLY A 544 6.76 25.55 -42.26
C GLY A 544 7.33 26.64 -43.18
N ASP A 545 6.45 27.48 -43.74
CA ASP A 545 6.80 28.62 -44.58
C ASP A 545 7.32 29.79 -43.70
N GLY A 546 8.62 29.81 -43.38
CA GLY A 546 9.27 30.92 -42.66
C GLY A 546 10.27 30.52 -41.56
N GLU A 547 11.04 31.50 -41.06
CA GLU A 547 12.25 31.42 -40.20
C GLU A 547 12.12 30.69 -38.83
N GLN A 548 11.08 29.91 -38.57
CA GLN A 548 10.85 29.24 -37.27
C GLN A 548 10.69 27.73 -37.42
N SER A 549 11.73 27.03 -37.87
CA SER A 549 11.77 25.56 -37.86
C SER A 549 12.25 25.03 -36.49
N PHE A 550 11.58 24.01 -35.97
CA PHE A 550 11.95 23.30 -34.74
C PHE A 550 12.49 21.91 -35.09
N GLU A 551 13.44 21.39 -34.30
CA GLU A 551 13.94 20.03 -34.49
C GLU A 551 12.81 19.00 -34.27
N MET A 552 12.76 17.88 -35.00
CA MET A 552 11.61 16.97 -35.03
C MET A 552 11.53 16.05 -33.83
N THR A 553 12.62 15.68 -33.18
CA THR A 553 12.54 15.09 -31.83
C THR A 553 12.03 16.17 -30.87
N PHE A 554 12.46 17.42 -31.02
CA PHE A 554 11.89 18.54 -30.28
C PHE A 554 10.46 18.93 -30.70
N ALA A 555 9.95 18.58 -31.88
CA ALA A 555 8.65 19.05 -32.37
C ALA A 555 7.61 17.94 -32.50
N VAL A 556 8.07 16.71 -32.69
CA VAL A 556 7.28 15.47 -32.74
C VAL A 556 7.47 14.65 -31.46
N ASN A 557 8.65 14.68 -30.82
CA ASN A 557 8.85 14.05 -29.50
C ASN A 557 8.72 15.02 -28.33
N TYR A 558 8.74 16.35 -28.57
CA TYR A 558 7.80 17.21 -27.83
C TYR A 558 6.41 17.05 -28.48
N HIS A 559 5.68 15.97 -28.21
CA HIS A 559 5.42 15.69 -26.81
C HIS A 559 4.69 16.91 -26.24
N TYR A 560 5.48 17.79 -25.64
CA TYR A 560 5.07 19.06 -25.07
C TYR A 560 4.35 20.01 -26.01
N LEU A 561 4.90 20.65 -27.07
CA LEU A 561 4.16 21.75 -27.74
C LEU A 561 2.82 21.32 -28.36
N ALA A 562 2.77 20.19 -29.05
CA ALA A 562 1.53 19.69 -29.64
C ALA A 562 0.53 19.23 -28.58
N ASN A 563 0.96 18.48 -27.55
CA ASN A 563 0.07 18.06 -26.46
C ASN A 563 -0.35 19.21 -25.55
N PHE A 564 0.56 20.14 -25.27
CA PHE A 564 0.34 21.35 -24.49
C PHE A 564 -0.68 22.21 -25.22
N LEU A 565 -0.46 22.48 -26.51
CA LEU A 565 -1.42 23.19 -27.35
C LEU A 565 -2.77 22.45 -27.37
N LEU A 566 -2.77 21.14 -27.60
CA LEU A 566 -4.01 20.35 -27.61
C LEU A 566 -4.74 20.40 -26.26
N THR A 567 -4.01 20.28 -25.16
CA THR A 567 -4.54 20.33 -23.79
C THR A 567 -5.15 21.69 -23.50
N LEU A 568 -4.43 22.78 -23.78
CA LEU A 568 -4.93 24.14 -23.58
C LEU A 568 -6.15 24.45 -24.47
N LEU A 569 -6.14 23.99 -25.72
CA LEU A 569 -7.26 24.22 -26.64
C LEU A 569 -8.51 23.44 -26.25
N LEU A 570 -8.37 22.25 -25.66
CA LEU A 570 -9.49 21.41 -25.25
C LEU A 570 -9.98 21.68 -23.83
N LEU A 571 -9.24 22.44 -23.01
CA LEU A 571 -9.50 22.62 -21.58
C LEU A 571 -10.93 23.06 -21.28
N GLY A 572 -11.51 23.93 -22.11
CA GLY A 572 -12.89 24.41 -21.97
C GLY A 572 -13.99 23.39 -22.31
N SER A 573 -13.62 22.23 -22.86
CA SER A 573 -14.53 21.14 -23.26
C SER A 573 -14.45 19.91 -22.35
N PHE A 574 -13.67 19.98 -21.27
CA PHE A 574 -13.61 18.92 -20.27
C PHE A 574 -14.81 18.94 -19.34
N ASP A 575 -15.12 17.76 -18.81
CA ASP A 575 -15.92 17.65 -17.60
C ASP A 575 -15.16 18.32 -16.44
N THR A 576 -15.81 19.27 -15.76
CA THR A 576 -15.17 20.10 -14.72
C THR A 576 -14.96 19.39 -13.39
N GLU A 577 -15.69 18.32 -13.13
CA GLU A 577 -15.59 17.55 -11.88
C GLU A 577 -14.75 16.29 -12.06
N LEU A 578 -14.85 15.70 -13.25
CA LEU A 578 -14.41 14.35 -13.53
C LEU A 578 -13.36 14.30 -14.66
N GLY A 579 -13.04 15.40 -15.33
CA GLY A 579 -12.03 15.43 -16.39
C GLY A 579 -10.63 15.01 -15.93
N ARG A 580 -9.93 14.20 -16.73
CA ARG A 580 -8.54 13.77 -16.47
C ARG A 580 -7.64 14.00 -17.70
N ILE A 581 -6.44 14.52 -17.48
CA ILE A 581 -5.40 14.60 -18.51
C ILE A 581 -4.26 13.66 -18.10
N VAL A 582 -3.83 12.79 -19.01
CA VAL A 582 -2.81 11.77 -18.75
C VAL A 582 -1.67 11.95 -19.75
N TYR A 583 -0.49 12.31 -19.25
CA TYR A 583 0.74 12.35 -20.04
C TYR A 583 1.50 11.04 -19.93
N VAL A 584 1.83 10.42 -21.07
CA VAL A 584 2.68 9.22 -21.09
C VAL A 584 4.14 9.64 -21.18
N SER A 585 4.82 9.69 -20.02
CA SER A 585 6.24 10.04 -19.94
C SER A 585 7.19 8.82 -20.06
N SER A 586 8.47 8.96 -19.70
CA SER A 586 9.47 7.89 -19.67
C SER A 586 10.62 8.24 -18.73
N TRP A 587 10.96 7.35 -17.81
CA TRP A 587 12.20 7.31 -17.01
C TRP A 587 13.52 7.64 -17.74
N THR A 588 13.57 7.59 -19.08
CA THR A 588 14.73 8.05 -19.88
C THR A 588 15.11 9.51 -19.67
N TYR A 589 14.27 10.32 -19.03
CA TYR A 589 14.61 11.70 -18.67
C TYR A 589 15.57 11.82 -17.47
N ASP A 590 15.65 10.80 -16.61
CA ASP A 590 16.38 10.87 -15.35
C ASP A 590 17.87 10.55 -15.58
N PRO A 591 18.80 11.51 -15.39
CA PRO A 591 20.22 11.29 -15.60
C PRO A 591 20.86 10.38 -14.54
N ASP A 592 20.24 10.21 -13.36
CA ASP A 592 20.81 9.47 -12.23
C ASP A 592 20.59 7.95 -12.35
N LEU A 593 19.61 7.52 -13.15
CA LEU A 593 19.33 6.10 -13.39
C LEU A 593 20.51 5.39 -14.06
N PRO A 594 20.99 4.25 -13.51
CA PRO A 594 22.13 3.51 -14.05
C PRO A 594 22.00 3.14 -15.53
N LEU A 595 20.77 2.86 -16.00
CA LEU A 595 20.47 2.52 -17.38
C LEU A 595 20.66 3.70 -18.34
N ASN A 596 20.45 4.93 -17.87
CA ASN A 596 20.56 6.14 -18.69
C ASN A 596 22.00 6.68 -18.74
N LYS A 597 22.87 6.29 -17.80
CA LYS A 597 24.31 6.65 -17.81
C LYS A 597 25.01 6.21 -19.10
N GLY A 598 24.59 5.10 -19.69
CA GLY A 598 25.11 4.63 -20.99
C GLY A 598 24.86 5.59 -22.16
N HIS A 599 23.93 6.53 -22.01
CA HIS A 599 23.64 7.57 -23.00
C HIS A 599 24.42 8.87 -22.76
N ASN A 600 25.27 8.97 -21.72
CA ASN A 600 26.08 10.17 -21.40
C ASN A 600 25.20 11.44 -21.26
N PRO A 601 24.23 11.47 -20.33
CA PRO A 601 23.24 12.54 -20.21
C PRO A 601 23.86 13.94 -20.07
N GLU A 602 25.06 14.05 -19.49
CA GLU A 602 25.83 15.28 -19.35
C GLU A 602 26.21 15.96 -20.69
N LYS A 603 26.17 15.23 -21.81
CA LYS A 603 26.43 15.78 -23.15
C LYS A 603 25.29 16.63 -23.71
N LEU A 604 24.09 16.54 -23.12
CA LEU A 604 22.93 17.33 -23.53
C LEU A 604 22.37 18.08 -22.30
N PRO A 605 22.94 19.24 -21.93
CA PRO A 605 22.45 20.02 -20.81
C PRO A 605 21.01 20.50 -21.04
N TRP A 606 20.29 20.71 -19.94
CA TRP A 606 18.92 21.23 -19.97
C TRP A 606 18.89 22.72 -20.35
N GLU A 607 18.93 22.99 -21.65
CA GLU A 607 18.88 24.32 -22.25
C GLU A 607 17.71 24.39 -23.26
N PRO A 608 16.52 24.89 -22.86
CA PRO A 608 15.30 24.83 -23.67
C PRO A 608 15.46 25.38 -25.10
N GLU A 609 16.17 26.49 -25.27
CA GLU A 609 16.41 27.12 -26.58
C GLU A 609 17.31 26.26 -27.48
N GLN A 610 18.33 25.62 -26.92
CA GLN A 610 19.25 24.75 -27.66
C GLN A 610 18.60 23.39 -28.00
N LEU A 611 17.73 22.91 -27.13
CA LEU A 611 16.88 21.75 -27.41
C LEU A 611 15.89 22.07 -28.54
N ALA A 612 15.30 23.28 -28.52
CA ALA A 612 14.34 23.73 -29.52
C ALA A 612 14.96 23.96 -30.89
N ARG A 613 16.14 24.56 -30.90
CA ARG A 613 16.86 25.00 -32.09
C ARG A 613 18.34 24.63 -31.95
N PRO A 614 18.68 23.34 -32.09
CA PRO A 614 20.06 22.91 -31.97
C PRO A 614 20.90 23.53 -33.06
N THR A 615 21.93 24.29 -32.65
CA THR A 615 22.92 24.90 -33.54
C THR A 615 24.15 24.01 -33.71
N ALA A 616 24.42 23.12 -32.74
CA ALA A 616 25.52 22.18 -32.75
C ALA A 616 25.21 20.93 -33.58
N LYS A 617 26.19 20.47 -34.37
CA LYS A 617 26.12 19.17 -35.05
C LYS A 617 26.31 18.05 -34.03
N ILE A 618 25.61 16.94 -34.23
CA ILE A 618 25.77 15.72 -33.44
C ILE A 618 27.20 15.18 -33.66
N SER A 619 27.86 14.77 -32.58
CA SER A 619 29.20 14.18 -32.65
C SER A 619 29.16 12.85 -33.43
N PRO A 620 30.08 12.60 -34.38
CA PRO A 620 30.14 11.35 -35.11
C PRO A 620 30.22 10.14 -34.16
N GLY A 621 29.35 9.16 -34.35
CA GLY A 621 29.25 7.94 -33.51
C GLY A 621 28.44 8.09 -32.22
N ASP A 622 27.92 9.28 -31.91
CA ASP A 622 27.09 9.54 -30.72
C ASP A 622 25.60 9.64 -31.06
N GLU A 623 25.21 9.37 -32.31
CA GLU A 623 23.91 9.79 -32.83
C GLU A 623 22.72 9.05 -32.19
N LYS A 624 22.91 7.76 -31.88
CA LYS A 624 21.90 6.97 -31.15
C LYS A 624 21.72 7.46 -29.71
N ASN A 625 22.82 7.75 -29.03
CA ASN A 625 22.78 8.24 -27.65
C ASN A 625 22.22 9.66 -27.60
N ASP A 626 22.55 10.51 -28.58
CA ASP A 626 21.97 11.85 -28.72
C ASP A 626 20.46 11.82 -28.91
N THR A 627 19.99 10.90 -29.76
CA THR A 627 18.56 10.65 -29.95
C THR A 627 17.88 10.28 -28.63
N MET A 628 18.49 9.39 -27.84
CA MET A 628 17.95 8.97 -26.54
C MET A 628 17.98 10.11 -25.50
N ARG A 629 19.02 10.93 -25.47
CA ARG A 629 19.08 12.13 -24.60
C ARG A 629 18.00 13.14 -24.95
N ARG A 630 17.81 13.43 -26.24
CA ARG A 630 16.75 14.35 -26.71
C ARG A 630 15.35 13.80 -26.44
N TYR A 631 15.17 12.49 -26.58
CA TYR A 631 13.94 11.81 -26.16
C TYR A 631 13.72 11.92 -24.64
N GLY A 632 14.75 11.69 -23.83
CA GLY A 632 14.70 11.92 -22.38
C GLY A 632 14.31 13.35 -22.04
N ALA A 633 14.98 14.34 -22.61
CA ALA A 633 14.66 15.76 -22.39
C ALA A 633 13.21 16.09 -22.79
N SER A 634 12.70 15.52 -23.88
CA SER A 634 11.30 15.76 -24.29
C SER A 634 10.27 15.16 -23.31
N LYS A 635 10.64 14.07 -22.63
CA LYS A 635 9.84 13.42 -21.58
C LYS A 635 9.93 14.20 -20.26
N LEU A 636 11.09 14.79 -19.92
CA LEU A 636 11.22 15.73 -18.80
C LEU A 636 10.26 16.90 -18.92
N CYS A 637 10.18 17.49 -20.13
CA CYS A 637 9.27 18.61 -20.41
C CYS A 637 7.79 18.27 -20.17
N GLN A 638 7.38 17.01 -20.37
CA GLN A 638 6.02 16.59 -20.05
C GLN A 638 5.78 16.53 -18.54
N VAL A 639 6.78 16.07 -17.78
CA VAL A 639 6.72 15.99 -16.31
C VAL A 639 6.69 17.39 -15.71
N MET A 640 7.50 18.33 -16.22
CA MET A 640 7.54 19.71 -15.73
C MET A 640 6.25 20.51 -16.03
N PHE A 641 5.43 20.06 -16.97
CA PHE A 641 4.18 20.72 -17.31
C PHE A 641 3.01 20.30 -16.39
N MET A 642 3.06 19.08 -15.86
CA MET A 642 2.12 18.61 -14.83
C MET A 642 2.42 19.32 -13.51
#